data_AF-A0AAX7V6B8-F1
#
_entry.id   AF-A0AAX7V6B8-F1
#
_cell.length_a   1.000
_cell.length_b   1.000
_cell.length_c   1.000
_cell.angle_alpha   90.00
_cell.angle_beta   90.00
_cell.angle_gamma   90.00
#
_symmetry.space_group_name_H-M   'P 1'
#
loop_
_entity.id
_entity.type
_entity.pdbx_description
1 polymer ?
#
loop_
_entity_poly.entity_id
_entity_poly.type
_entity_poly.pdbx_seq_one_letter_code
_entity_poly.pdbx_strand_id
1 'polypeptide(L)'
;MFSRSLNVCVTLCLWITALTSPGSVSARKQDDSFFTASIYRARCASRCLSLHITRISAFFKHSQCLEPCKESWDLKENQCQDLCEPLFPKKHYECLTSCEFLKSVEGVKQGDCPAPEKASGFAAACVESCEEDGECSAVKKCCSNGCGHTCQLPKNLYKGVPLKPRKELVFLEHPSGQLEIRWSSKFNISVEPVLYVVQRRWNYGIHPSEDDATEWQTVAQTAEERIQLADIRASRWYQFRVAAVNVHGTRGFTAPSKHFRSSRDPSAPPSPSSLCVTNVTLGEEGLVTVRLNWTLPEEPDIPIHHYKVFWSWTVPTKSMVPSKKKRRKTTNGAQNWVDLEGLEQNSSYTVELQAVTYWGQVRLKSSKASLHFSTTKSVLKSKKEEISPLGSTLAKRPSGPLEVGTPFYQDGQLQVRVYWKKRGDSSVSRYHVQWMPEYCSHNETQGPQKSVTQENYINLPGLLFSCKYKVTVHMLKSKRRSKDESTTFLTPSCATIRSKTHKHIPCPGEGGLPKVLAKPENLTASFTTNEGNITGNFHWRVSRLAPHQRITGFQVTWAEITTESRQNSLPNSIISQSQILPPDHNLLVVSNLRPSTYYRLEVQVITTGGEGPATVKTFQTPSILPVIQHRKCNIHIYTSHY
;
A
#
# COMPACT_ATOMS: atom_id res chain seq x y z
N MET A 1 -53.77 -22.55 -70.77
CA MET A 1 -54.36 -22.32 -69.43
C MET A 1 -53.24 -22.27 -68.41
N PHE A 2 -53.20 -21.18 -67.64
CA PHE A 2 -52.51 -20.90 -66.39
C PHE A 2 -50.96 -20.86 -66.30
N SER A 3 -50.50 -19.60 -66.21
CA SER A 3 -49.28 -19.10 -65.58
C SER A 3 -49.12 -19.58 -64.12
N ARG A 4 -47.88 -19.83 -63.68
CA ARG A 4 -47.53 -20.01 -62.26
C ARG A 4 -46.38 -19.08 -61.88
N SER A 5 -46.70 -18.16 -60.98
CA SER A 5 -45.80 -17.20 -60.34
C SER A 5 -45.08 -17.83 -59.14
N LEU A 6 -43.90 -17.27 -58.86
CA LEU A 6 -43.11 -17.42 -57.64
C LEU A 6 -43.95 -17.20 -56.38
N ASN A 7 -43.72 -18.02 -55.35
CA ASN A 7 -44.04 -17.69 -53.96
C ASN A 7 -42.77 -17.79 -53.11
N VAL A 8 -42.50 -16.68 -52.43
CA VAL A 8 -41.40 -16.42 -51.49
C VAL A 8 -41.72 -17.11 -50.16
N CYS A 9 -40.80 -17.90 -49.63
CA CYS A 9 -40.87 -18.46 -48.28
C CYS A 9 -39.87 -17.73 -47.39
N VAL A 10 -40.38 -17.03 -46.38
CA VAL A 10 -39.60 -16.29 -45.38
C VAL A 10 -38.99 -17.27 -44.38
N THR A 11 -37.67 -17.41 -44.36
CA THR A 11 -36.93 -18.13 -43.31
C THR A 11 -36.34 -17.14 -42.30
N LEU A 12 -36.79 -17.23 -41.05
CA LEU A 12 -36.28 -16.49 -39.90
C LEU A 12 -35.08 -17.27 -39.32
N CYS A 13 -33.84 -16.78 -39.54
CA CYS A 13 -32.64 -17.32 -38.89
C CYS A 13 -32.18 -16.37 -37.77
N LEU A 14 -32.35 -16.80 -36.52
CA LEU A 14 -31.76 -16.17 -35.34
C LEU A 14 -30.25 -16.50 -35.29
N TRP A 15 -29.40 -15.48 -35.39
CA TRP A 15 -27.95 -15.58 -35.19
C TRP A 15 -27.60 -15.22 -33.74
N ILE A 16 -27.03 -16.16 -32.99
CA ILE A 16 -26.35 -15.90 -31.71
C ILE A 16 -24.88 -15.61 -32.04
N THR A 17 -24.49 -14.34 -31.98
CA THR A 17 -23.07 -13.94 -32.07
C THR A 17 -22.44 -13.95 -30.68
N ALA A 18 -21.56 -14.92 -30.43
CA ALA A 18 -20.65 -14.90 -29.29
C ALA A 18 -19.48 -13.94 -29.58
N LEU A 19 -19.42 -12.83 -28.85
CA LEU A 19 -18.28 -11.91 -28.83
C LEU A 19 -17.35 -12.32 -27.67
N THR A 20 -16.22 -12.94 -27.98
CA THR A 20 -15.13 -13.16 -27.03
C THR A 20 -14.12 -12.02 -27.15
N SER A 21 -14.12 -11.10 -26.18
CA SER A 21 -13.06 -10.12 -25.98
C SER A 21 -11.94 -10.73 -25.12
N PRO A 22 -10.65 -10.52 -25.43
CA PRO A 22 -9.55 -10.97 -24.58
C PRO A 22 -9.37 -9.98 -23.41
N GLY A 23 -10.02 -10.26 -22.28
CA GLY A 23 -9.77 -9.54 -21.04
C GLY A 23 -8.44 -9.99 -20.43
N SER A 24 -7.54 -9.04 -20.17
CA SER A 24 -6.28 -9.30 -19.45
C SER A 24 -6.58 -9.76 -18.03
N VAL A 25 -6.23 -11.01 -17.72
CA VAL A 25 -6.32 -11.59 -16.39
C VAL A 25 -5.20 -10.99 -15.53
N SER A 26 -5.48 -9.88 -14.86
CA SER A 26 -4.64 -9.32 -13.80
C SER A 26 -5.43 -9.29 -12.49
N ALA A 27 -5.77 -10.47 -11.98
CA ALA A 27 -6.34 -10.66 -10.65
C ALA A 27 -6.00 -12.09 -10.17
N ARG A 28 -4.95 -12.23 -9.35
CA ARG A 28 -4.63 -13.41 -8.50
C ARG A 28 -3.25 -13.35 -7.81
N LYS A 29 -2.34 -12.44 -8.19
CA LYS A 29 -0.95 -12.45 -7.69
C LYS A 29 -0.78 -12.13 -6.18
N GLN A 30 -1.77 -11.51 -5.52
CA GLN A 30 -1.67 -11.10 -4.11
C GLN A 30 -2.17 -12.17 -3.11
N ASP A 31 -3.10 -13.05 -3.53
CA ASP A 31 -3.70 -14.15 -2.74
C ASP A 31 -2.67 -15.25 -2.39
N ASP A 32 -1.60 -15.39 -3.17
CA ASP A 32 -0.61 -16.47 -3.05
C ASP A 32 0.61 -16.14 -2.16
N SER A 33 0.91 -14.86 -1.88
CA SER A 33 2.09 -14.51 -1.07
C SER A 33 1.93 -14.88 0.41
N PHE A 34 0.70 -14.80 0.93
CA PHE A 34 0.38 -15.21 2.30
C PHE A 34 0.25 -16.73 2.44
N PHE A 35 -0.16 -17.41 1.37
CA PHE A 35 -0.19 -18.88 1.29
C PHE A 35 1.19 -19.47 1.52
N THR A 36 2.19 -19.00 0.79
CA THR A 36 3.51 -19.63 0.74
C THR A 36 4.30 -19.40 2.03
N ALA A 37 4.26 -18.18 2.57
CA ALA A 37 5.00 -17.82 3.78
C ALA A 37 4.64 -18.67 5.02
N SER A 38 3.35 -18.91 5.27
CA SER A 38 2.90 -19.72 6.42
C SER A 38 3.28 -21.20 6.29
N ILE A 39 3.27 -21.75 5.07
CA ILE A 39 3.72 -23.13 4.81
C ILE A 39 5.23 -23.24 5.04
N TYR A 40 6.04 -22.30 4.54
CA TYR A 40 7.49 -22.32 4.70
C TYR A 40 7.92 -22.20 6.16
N ARG A 41 7.26 -21.32 6.92
CA ARG A 41 7.42 -21.22 8.38
C ARG A 41 7.05 -22.52 9.11
N ALA A 42 5.98 -23.19 8.70
CA ALA A 42 5.64 -24.51 9.23
C ALA A 42 6.68 -25.59 8.89
N ARG A 43 7.27 -25.58 7.70
CA ARG A 43 8.39 -26.48 7.35
C ARG A 43 9.62 -26.21 8.20
N CYS A 44 9.97 -24.94 8.39
CA CYS A 44 11.06 -24.49 9.26
C CYS A 44 10.86 -24.99 10.69
N ALA A 45 9.67 -24.77 11.25
CA ALA A 45 9.35 -25.19 12.61
C ALA A 45 9.33 -26.72 12.76
N SER A 46 8.79 -27.45 11.78
CA SER A 46 8.84 -28.91 11.77
C SER A 46 10.27 -29.44 11.79
N ARG A 47 11.16 -28.91 10.93
CA ARG A 47 12.59 -29.28 10.92
C ARG A 47 13.25 -29.01 12.28
N CYS A 48 12.92 -27.88 12.89
CA CYS A 48 13.43 -27.56 14.22
C CYS A 48 13.00 -28.62 15.24
N LEU A 49 11.71 -28.97 15.25
CA LEU A 49 11.16 -29.98 16.15
C LEU A 49 11.79 -31.36 15.92
N SER A 50 12.05 -31.75 14.67
CA SER A 50 12.75 -32.98 14.30
C SER A 50 14.12 -33.11 14.96
N LEU A 51 14.91 -32.03 14.94
CA LEU A 51 16.27 -32.01 15.49
C LEU A 51 16.31 -32.13 17.01
N HIS A 52 15.24 -31.70 17.69
CA HIS A 52 15.16 -31.70 19.15
C HIS A 52 14.33 -32.86 19.72
N ILE A 53 13.74 -33.73 18.89
CA ILE A 53 12.84 -34.82 19.30
C ILE A 53 13.49 -35.82 20.29
N THR A 54 14.82 -35.92 20.29
CA THR A 54 15.62 -36.79 21.18
C THR A 54 16.03 -36.13 22.51
N ARG A 55 15.76 -34.84 22.72
CA ARG A 55 16.07 -34.08 23.96
C ARG A 55 14.80 -33.73 24.74
N ILE A 56 13.94 -34.73 24.98
CA ILE A 56 12.65 -34.61 25.68
C ILE A 56 12.84 -33.96 27.06
N SER A 57 12.72 -32.64 27.13
CA SER A 57 12.60 -31.87 28.37
C SER A 57 11.87 -30.56 28.06
N ALA A 58 11.05 -30.10 29.00
CA ALA A 58 9.94 -29.16 28.86
C ALA A 58 10.29 -27.70 28.43
N PHE A 59 11.44 -27.45 27.79
CA PHE A 59 11.93 -26.12 27.40
C PHE A 59 11.66 -25.75 25.92
N PHE A 60 10.81 -26.48 25.21
CA PHE A 60 10.54 -26.30 23.77
C PHE A 60 9.93 -24.95 23.36
N LYS A 61 9.43 -24.14 24.29
CA LYS A 61 8.88 -22.80 23.98
C LYS A 61 9.96 -21.74 23.70
N HIS A 62 11.25 -22.05 23.93
CA HIS A 62 12.37 -21.11 23.76
C HIS A 62 13.57 -21.76 23.06
N SER A 63 13.36 -22.58 22.02
CA SER A 63 14.49 -23.01 21.18
C SER A 63 14.89 -21.89 20.21
N GLN A 64 16.19 -21.63 20.14
CA GLN A 64 16.78 -20.57 19.30
C GLN A 64 16.50 -20.80 17.81
N CYS A 65 16.32 -22.07 17.43
CA CYS A 65 16.00 -22.53 16.09
C CYS A 65 14.54 -22.25 15.65
N LEU A 66 13.60 -22.00 16.58
CA LEU A 66 12.23 -21.63 16.21
C LEU A 66 12.05 -20.13 15.91
N GLU A 67 12.98 -19.27 16.35
CA GLU A 67 12.86 -17.82 16.18
C GLU A 67 12.69 -17.41 14.70
N PRO A 68 13.49 -17.94 13.76
CA PRO A 68 13.33 -17.61 12.34
C PRO A 68 12.01 -18.08 11.74
N CYS A 69 11.39 -19.12 12.32
CA CYS A 69 10.17 -19.71 11.79
C CYS A 69 8.90 -18.95 12.21
N LYS A 70 9.00 -17.90 13.03
CA LYS A 70 7.86 -17.10 13.50
C LYS A 70 7.37 -16.12 12.42
N GLU A 71 6.10 -15.72 12.53
CA GLU A 71 5.50 -14.76 11.60
C GLU A 71 6.13 -13.36 11.70
N SER A 72 6.58 -12.97 12.88
CA SER A 72 7.29 -11.71 13.14
C SER A 72 8.69 -11.64 12.53
N TRP A 73 9.19 -12.73 11.96
CA TRP A 73 10.49 -12.77 11.30
C TRP A 73 10.37 -12.25 9.85
N ASP A 74 10.99 -11.10 9.59
CA ASP A 74 11.02 -10.48 8.26
C ASP A 74 12.37 -10.72 7.57
N LEU A 75 12.34 -11.49 6.48
CA LEU A 75 13.52 -11.90 5.71
C LEU A 75 13.93 -10.87 4.65
N LYS A 76 13.15 -9.80 4.43
CA LYS A 76 13.27 -8.92 3.26
C LYS A 76 14.41 -7.88 3.33
N GLU A 77 15.07 -7.74 4.47
CA GLU A 77 16.06 -6.66 4.69
C GLU A 77 17.41 -7.13 5.25
N ASN A 78 17.50 -8.23 6.01
CA ASN A 78 18.72 -8.54 6.77
C ASN A 78 19.31 -9.93 6.45
N GLN A 79 20.64 -10.06 6.55
CA GLN A 79 21.28 -11.38 6.49
C GLN A 79 20.90 -12.18 7.74
N CYS A 80 20.78 -13.50 7.61
CA CYS A 80 20.48 -14.36 8.76
C CYS A 80 21.44 -14.13 9.93
N GLN A 81 22.69 -13.76 9.62
CA GLN A 81 23.71 -13.36 10.59
C GLN A 81 23.28 -12.17 11.46
N ASP A 82 22.87 -11.07 10.82
CA ASP A 82 22.53 -9.80 11.49
C ASP A 82 21.31 -9.92 12.41
N LEU A 83 20.41 -10.87 12.13
CA LEU A 83 19.25 -11.15 12.96
C LEU A 83 19.56 -12.13 14.09
N CYS A 84 20.34 -13.18 13.83
CA CYS A 84 20.61 -14.24 14.79
C CYS A 84 21.71 -13.89 15.80
N GLU A 85 22.73 -13.12 15.41
CA GLU A 85 23.84 -12.76 16.30
C GLU A 85 23.43 -11.87 17.49
N PRO A 86 22.63 -10.78 17.31
CA PRO A 86 22.19 -9.95 18.42
C PRO A 86 21.23 -10.69 19.36
N LEU A 87 20.39 -11.57 18.81
CA LEU A 87 19.41 -12.33 19.58
C LEU A 87 20.03 -13.50 20.36
N PHE A 88 21.09 -14.13 19.82
CA PHE A 88 21.72 -15.32 20.40
C PHE A 88 23.27 -15.27 20.40
N PRO A 89 23.88 -14.43 21.26
CA PRO A 89 25.33 -14.16 21.21
C PRO A 89 26.25 -15.38 21.47
N LYS A 90 25.75 -16.43 22.13
CA LYS A 90 26.56 -17.59 22.55
C LYS A 90 26.29 -18.87 21.76
N LYS A 91 25.22 -18.93 20.93
CA LYS A 91 24.78 -20.14 20.19
C LYS A 91 23.95 -19.84 18.93
N HIS A 92 24.27 -18.80 18.17
CA HIS A 92 23.46 -18.40 17.00
C HIS A 92 23.34 -19.46 15.88
N TYR A 93 24.18 -20.52 15.86
CA TYR A 93 24.19 -21.50 14.77
C TYR A 93 22.84 -22.22 14.55
N GLU A 94 22.06 -22.48 15.62
CA GLU A 94 20.73 -23.09 15.51
C GLU A 94 19.71 -22.14 14.83
N CYS A 95 19.83 -20.85 15.13
CA CYS A 95 19.05 -19.79 14.49
C CYS A 95 19.47 -19.62 13.01
N LEU A 96 20.78 -19.51 12.74
CA LEU A 96 21.30 -19.36 11.37
C LEU A 96 20.85 -20.51 10.47
N THR A 97 21.05 -21.74 10.93
CA THR A 97 20.69 -22.95 10.18
C THR A 97 19.19 -23.01 9.86
N SER A 98 18.35 -22.45 10.73
CA SER A 98 16.89 -22.41 10.53
C SER A 98 16.46 -21.25 9.63
N CYS A 99 17.11 -20.10 9.74
CA CYS A 99 16.91 -18.94 8.88
C CYS A 99 17.34 -19.23 7.43
N GLU A 100 18.52 -19.83 7.24
CA GLU A 100 19.01 -20.24 5.92
C GLU A 100 18.09 -21.29 5.28
N PHE A 101 17.62 -22.24 6.07
CA PHE A 101 16.65 -23.22 5.60
C PHE A 101 15.33 -22.56 5.19
N LEU A 102 14.82 -21.62 5.98
CA LEU A 102 13.61 -20.87 5.64
C LEU A 102 13.77 -20.11 4.32
N LYS A 103 14.89 -19.40 4.15
CA LYS A 103 15.25 -18.71 2.89
C LYS A 103 15.34 -19.67 1.71
N SER A 104 15.92 -20.87 1.92
CA SER A 104 16.01 -21.90 0.88
C SER A 104 14.63 -22.42 0.44
N VAL A 105 13.73 -22.71 1.39
CA VAL A 105 12.39 -23.23 1.06
C VAL A 105 11.46 -22.16 0.46
N GLU A 106 11.76 -20.87 0.64
CA GLU A 106 11.06 -19.77 -0.02
C GLU A 106 11.36 -19.69 -1.53
N GLY A 107 12.62 -19.93 -1.92
CA GLY A 107 13.05 -19.90 -3.32
C GLY A 107 12.81 -21.20 -4.10
N VAL A 108 12.78 -22.35 -3.41
CA VAL A 108 12.64 -23.66 -4.08
C VAL A 108 11.52 -24.49 -3.46
N LYS A 109 10.49 -24.78 -4.26
CA LYS A 109 9.41 -25.69 -3.90
C LYS A 109 9.83 -27.14 -4.10
N GLN A 110 9.28 -28.02 -3.28
CA GLN A 110 9.56 -29.46 -3.28
C GLN A 110 9.11 -30.19 -4.55
N GLY A 111 9.76 -31.33 -4.80
CA GLY A 111 9.45 -32.23 -5.92
C GLY A 111 10.05 -31.78 -7.24
N ASP A 112 9.92 -32.64 -8.24
CA ASP A 112 10.52 -32.48 -9.56
C ASP A 112 9.54 -31.87 -10.56
N CYS A 113 10.05 -31.09 -11.51
CA CYS A 113 9.25 -30.68 -12.66
C CYS A 113 8.86 -31.92 -13.49
N PRO A 114 7.60 -32.03 -13.94
CA PRO A 114 7.22 -33.08 -14.86
C PRO A 114 7.96 -32.92 -16.20
N ALA A 115 8.23 -34.04 -16.87
CA ALA A 115 8.80 -34.02 -18.22
C ALA A 115 7.93 -33.17 -19.19
N PRO A 116 8.54 -32.33 -20.05
CA PRO A 116 7.82 -31.46 -20.99
C PRO A 116 6.77 -32.18 -21.85
N GLU A 117 7.08 -33.40 -22.29
CA GLU A 117 6.20 -34.26 -23.10
C GLU A 117 4.88 -34.62 -22.38
N LYS A 118 4.86 -34.52 -21.05
CA LYS A 118 3.68 -34.81 -20.22
C LYS A 118 2.88 -33.55 -19.88
N ALA A 119 3.33 -32.38 -20.32
CA ALA A 119 2.57 -31.15 -20.20
C ALA A 119 1.37 -31.17 -21.15
N SER A 120 0.20 -30.71 -20.70
CA SER A 120 -1.01 -30.64 -21.52
C SER A 120 -1.83 -29.39 -21.22
N GLY A 121 -2.67 -28.98 -22.15
CA GLY A 121 -3.45 -27.73 -22.05
C GLY A 121 -2.54 -26.52 -21.84
N PHE A 122 -2.90 -25.65 -20.89
CA PHE A 122 -2.10 -24.46 -20.57
C PHE A 122 -0.67 -24.77 -20.10
N ALA A 123 -0.42 -25.95 -19.51
CA ALA A 123 0.93 -26.32 -19.08
C ALA A 123 1.89 -26.56 -20.27
N ALA A 124 1.37 -26.89 -21.45
CA ALA A 124 2.14 -27.05 -22.68
C ALA A 124 2.21 -25.77 -23.52
N ALA A 125 1.57 -24.68 -23.08
CA ALA A 125 1.54 -23.43 -23.84
C ALA A 125 2.92 -22.77 -23.86
N CYS A 126 3.31 -22.26 -25.03
CA CYS A 126 4.59 -21.59 -25.22
C CYS A 126 4.55 -20.15 -24.69
N VAL A 127 4.50 -20.01 -23.37
CA VAL A 127 4.37 -18.72 -22.68
C VAL A 127 5.31 -18.69 -21.49
N GLU A 128 5.94 -17.54 -21.23
CA GLU A 128 6.69 -17.28 -20.01
C GLU A 128 5.72 -16.75 -18.94
N SER A 129 5.13 -17.67 -18.17
CA SER A 129 4.15 -17.35 -17.12
C SER A 129 4.79 -17.20 -15.74
N CYS A 130 6.01 -17.68 -15.56
CA CYS A 130 6.78 -17.62 -14.32
C CYS A 130 8.28 -17.69 -14.63
N GLU A 131 9.10 -17.14 -13.75
CA GLU A 131 10.57 -17.32 -13.77
C GLU A 131 11.05 -18.19 -12.60
N GLU A 132 10.39 -18.07 -11.44
CA GLU A 132 10.75 -18.77 -10.22
C GLU A 132 9.56 -19.52 -9.60
N ASP A 133 9.86 -20.55 -8.81
CA ASP A 133 8.84 -21.30 -8.07
C ASP A 133 7.97 -20.39 -7.21
N GLY A 134 8.52 -19.32 -6.64
CA GLY A 134 7.81 -18.37 -5.79
C GLY A 134 6.64 -17.65 -6.48
N GLU A 135 6.69 -17.50 -7.81
CA GLU A 135 5.64 -16.85 -8.58
C GLU A 135 4.41 -17.75 -8.83
N CYS A 136 4.58 -19.05 -8.64
CA CYS A 136 3.53 -20.02 -8.85
C CYS A 136 2.60 -20.16 -7.65
N SER A 137 1.30 -20.33 -7.92
CA SER A 137 0.32 -20.50 -6.86
C SER A 137 0.45 -21.84 -6.13
N ALA A 138 0.08 -21.83 -4.87
CA ALA A 138 0.06 -23.01 -4.02
C ALA A 138 1.38 -23.83 -4.02
N VAL A 139 1.31 -25.14 -4.29
CA VAL A 139 2.45 -26.07 -4.35
C VAL A 139 3.06 -26.21 -5.74
N LYS A 140 2.60 -25.43 -6.72
CA LYS A 140 3.07 -25.54 -8.12
C LYS A 140 4.48 -24.98 -8.26
N LYS A 141 5.29 -25.62 -9.09
CA LYS A 141 6.64 -25.21 -9.47
C LYS A 141 6.63 -24.48 -10.81
N CYS A 142 7.60 -23.60 -11.01
CA CYS A 142 7.85 -23.02 -12.31
C CYS A 142 8.67 -24.00 -13.13
N CYS A 143 8.08 -24.54 -14.20
CA CYS A 143 8.66 -25.64 -14.95
C CYS A 143 8.73 -25.31 -16.43
N SER A 144 9.89 -25.57 -17.03
CA SER A 144 10.05 -25.50 -18.48
C SER A 144 9.21 -26.58 -19.16
N ASN A 145 8.52 -26.20 -20.23
CA ASN A 145 7.80 -27.11 -21.11
C ASN A 145 8.47 -27.26 -22.49
N GLY A 146 9.75 -26.87 -22.60
CA GLY A 146 10.55 -26.98 -23.83
C GLY A 146 10.59 -25.72 -24.68
N CYS A 147 9.67 -24.77 -24.50
CA CYS A 147 9.71 -23.49 -25.20
C CYS A 147 9.29 -22.27 -24.35
N GLY A 148 8.74 -22.48 -23.16
CA GLY A 148 8.56 -21.46 -22.12
C GLY A 148 8.44 -22.07 -20.72
N HIS A 149 8.08 -21.28 -19.72
CA HIS A 149 7.86 -21.73 -18.34
C HIS A 149 6.41 -21.53 -17.87
N THR A 150 5.86 -22.60 -17.30
CA THR A 150 4.49 -22.60 -16.76
C THR A 150 4.44 -23.20 -15.37
N CYS A 151 3.47 -22.76 -14.57
CA CYS A 151 3.26 -23.28 -13.22
C CYS A 151 2.63 -24.67 -13.22
N GLN A 152 3.39 -25.70 -12.86
CA GLN A 152 3.00 -27.10 -12.94
C GLN A 152 3.00 -27.79 -11.58
N LEU A 153 2.17 -28.83 -11.42
CA LEU A 153 2.19 -29.65 -10.20
C LEU A 153 3.46 -30.52 -10.19
N PRO A 154 4.24 -30.50 -9.09
CA PRO A 154 5.46 -31.29 -9.00
C PRO A 154 5.17 -32.80 -8.98
N LYS A 155 6.11 -33.58 -9.53
CA LYS A 155 6.18 -35.04 -9.41
C LYS A 155 7.18 -35.43 -8.32
N ASN A 156 7.19 -36.71 -7.94
CA ASN A 156 8.17 -37.29 -7.00
C ASN A 156 8.37 -36.45 -5.73
N LEU A 157 7.27 -36.14 -5.03
CA LEU A 157 7.38 -35.52 -3.70
C LEU A 157 8.29 -36.35 -2.80
N TYR A 158 9.07 -35.68 -1.94
CA TYR A 158 9.97 -36.36 -1.02
C TYR A 158 9.24 -37.45 -0.20
N LYS A 159 9.90 -38.58 0.02
CA LYS A 159 9.37 -39.62 0.91
C LYS A 159 9.14 -39.01 2.30
N GLY A 160 8.02 -39.36 2.93
CA GLY A 160 7.66 -38.81 4.24
C GLY A 160 6.87 -37.49 4.22
N VAL A 161 6.56 -36.89 3.07
CA VAL A 161 5.61 -35.76 3.04
C VAL A 161 4.24 -36.21 3.60
N PRO A 162 3.57 -35.45 4.47
CA PRO A 162 2.31 -35.84 5.11
C PRO A 162 1.13 -35.80 4.12
N LEU A 163 0.16 -36.68 4.33
CA LEU A 163 -1.07 -36.71 3.55
C LEU A 163 -1.91 -35.50 3.92
N LYS A 164 -2.76 -35.08 2.98
CA LYS A 164 -3.76 -34.06 3.29
C LYS A 164 -4.69 -34.61 4.39
N PRO A 165 -5.05 -33.82 5.40
CA PRO A 165 -6.10 -34.19 6.34
C PRO A 165 -7.39 -34.56 5.62
N ARG A 166 -8.28 -35.28 6.30
CA ARG A 166 -9.61 -35.54 5.75
C ARG A 166 -10.33 -34.22 5.48
N LYS A 167 -11.13 -34.21 4.41
CA LYS A 167 -11.87 -33.03 3.94
C LYS A 167 -12.95 -32.59 4.94
N GLU A 168 -13.45 -33.53 5.74
CA GLU A 168 -14.50 -33.31 6.74
C GLU A 168 -13.89 -32.68 7.99
N LEU A 169 -14.08 -31.37 8.14
CA LEU A 169 -13.81 -30.63 9.36
C LEU A 169 -15.04 -30.69 10.27
N VAL A 170 -14.80 -30.86 11.57
CA VAL A 170 -15.83 -30.84 12.61
C VAL A 170 -15.77 -29.50 13.34
N PHE A 171 -16.92 -28.83 13.45
CA PHE A 171 -17.07 -27.54 14.10
C PHE A 171 -17.86 -27.70 15.40
N LEU A 172 -17.31 -27.22 16.51
CA LEU A 172 -17.95 -27.22 17.83
C LEU A 172 -17.93 -25.81 18.39
N GLU A 173 -19.09 -25.17 18.45
CA GLU A 173 -19.23 -23.84 19.05
C GLU A 173 -19.49 -23.99 20.55
N HIS A 174 -18.56 -23.49 21.37
CA HIS A 174 -18.65 -23.51 22.82
C HIS A 174 -19.62 -22.41 23.31
N PRO A 175 -20.29 -22.59 24.47
CA PRO A 175 -21.16 -21.57 25.05
C PRO A 175 -20.47 -20.23 25.32
N SER A 176 -19.15 -20.23 25.50
CA SER A 176 -18.31 -19.03 25.64
C SER A 176 -18.23 -18.20 24.36
N GLY A 177 -18.65 -18.74 23.21
CA GLY A 177 -18.53 -18.11 21.90
C GLY A 177 -17.30 -18.52 21.09
N GLN A 178 -16.45 -19.38 21.65
CA GLN A 178 -15.27 -19.89 20.97
C GLN A 178 -15.64 -21.03 20.02
N LEU A 179 -15.05 -21.05 18.83
CA LEU A 179 -15.22 -22.12 17.86
C LEU A 179 -14.02 -23.07 17.93
N GLU A 180 -14.29 -24.32 18.28
CA GLU A 180 -13.32 -25.40 18.13
C GLU A 180 -13.48 -26.05 16.75
N ILE A 181 -12.37 -26.17 16.04
CA ILE A 181 -12.29 -26.81 14.72
C ILE A 181 -11.41 -28.04 14.85
N ARG A 182 -11.91 -29.20 14.45
CA ARG A 182 -11.20 -30.48 14.52
C ARG A 182 -11.11 -31.12 13.14
N TRP A 183 -10.00 -31.79 12.87
CA TRP A 183 -9.82 -32.62 11.68
C TRP A 183 -9.24 -33.97 12.06
N SER A 184 -9.17 -34.88 11.09
CA SER A 184 -8.48 -36.15 11.24
C SER A 184 -7.43 -36.33 10.16
N SER A 185 -6.26 -36.79 10.55
CA SER A 185 -5.21 -37.23 9.63
C SER A 185 -5.17 -38.75 9.55
N LYS A 186 -4.83 -39.31 8.38
CA LYS A 186 -4.64 -40.76 8.23
C LYS A 186 -3.14 -41.07 8.17
N PHE A 187 -2.68 -42.02 9.01
CA PHE A 187 -1.36 -42.67 9.00
C PHE A 187 -0.13 -41.83 9.40
N ASN A 188 0.83 -42.50 10.05
CA ASN A 188 2.20 -42.03 10.27
C ASN A 188 3.03 -42.22 8.99
N ILE A 189 2.88 -41.34 8.01
CA ILE A 189 3.67 -41.39 6.75
C ILE A 189 5.15 -41.02 7.00
N SER A 190 5.44 -40.41 8.15
CA SER A 190 6.76 -39.98 8.54
C SER A 190 6.90 -40.04 10.06
N VAL A 191 8.13 -40.23 10.53
CA VAL A 191 8.53 -40.10 11.95
C VAL A 191 8.71 -38.61 12.31
N GLU A 192 8.73 -37.72 11.31
CA GLU A 192 8.92 -36.29 11.50
C GLU A 192 7.68 -35.59 12.07
N PRO A 193 7.84 -34.58 12.93
CA PRO A 193 6.74 -33.78 13.46
C PRO A 193 5.92 -33.11 12.35
N VAL A 194 4.60 -33.33 12.37
CA VAL A 194 3.67 -32.70 11.43
C VAL A 194 3.03 -31.48 12.11
N LEU A 195 3.09 -30.33 11.43
CA LEU A 195 2.38 -29.12 11.79
C LEU A 195 1.22 -28.89 10.81
N TYR A 196 0.10 -28.45 11.35
CA TYR A 196 -1.09 -28.08 10.62
C TYR A 196 -1.19 -26.57 10.49
N VAL A 197 -1.35 -26.10 9.26
CA VAL A 197 -1.64 -24.69 8.95
C VAL A 197 -3.12 -24.58 8.64
N VAL A 198 -3.83 -23.75 9.40
CA VAL A 198 -5.27 -23.52 9.23
C VAL A 198 -5.50 -22.14 8.65
N GLN A 199 -6.26 -22.09 7.57
CA GLN A 199 -6.67 -20.84 6.94
C GLN A 199 -8.18 -20.65 7.01
N ARG A 200 -8.59 -19.38 7.07
CA ARG A 200 -9.96 -18.91 7.14
C ARG A 200 -10.20 -17.86 6.05
N ARG A 201 -11.35 -17.92 5.41
CA ARG A 201 -11.93 -16.78 4.67
C ARG A 201 -13.37 -16.60 5.09
N TRP A 202 -13.94 -15.43 4.81
CA TRP A 202 -15.32 -15.15 5.16
C TRP A 202 -15.99 -14.17 4.21
N ASN A 203 -17.32 -14.19 4.16
CA ASN A 203 -18.13 -13.22 3.42
C ASN A 203 -19.28 -12.68 4.27
N TYR A 204 -19.71 -11.46 3.98
CA TYR A 204 -20.96 -10.90 4.52
C TYR A 204 -22.15 -11.43 3.72
N GLY A 205 -23.32 -11.51 4.37
CA GLY A 205 -24.58 -11.76 3.69
C GLY A 205 -25.46 -12.81 4.37
N ILE A 206 -26.68 -12.94 3.85
CA ILE A 206 -27.66 -13.94 4.33
C ILE A 206 -27.32 -15.32 3.74
N HIS A 207 -26.62 -15.36 2.61
CA HIS A 207 -26.19 -16.57 1.92
C HIS A 207 -24.65 -16.65 1.84
N PRO A 208 -24.08 -17.86 1.84
CA PRO A 208 -22.67 -18.05 1.56
C PRO A 208 -22.34 -17.67 0.10
N SER A 209 -21.25 -16.94 -0.11
CA SER A 209 -20.77 -16.52 -1.43
C SER A 209 -19.24 -16.64 -1.46
N GLU A 210 -18.72 -17.43 -2.40
CA GLU A 210 -17.27 -17.57 -2.58
C GLU A 210 -16.65 -16.41 -3.36
N ASP A 211 -17.44 -15.77 -4.23
CA ASP A 211 -16.99 -14.64 -5.07
C ASP A 211 -16.84 -13.35 -4.24
N ASP A 212 -17.69 -13.18 -3.21
CA ASP A 212 -17.63 -12.04 -2.28
C ASP A 212 -16.78 -12.32 -1.03
N ALA A 213 -16.10 -13.48 -0.98
CA ALA A 213 -15.30 -13.86 0.17
C ALA A 213 -13.98 -13.09 0.23
N THR A 214 -13.52 -12.81 1.45
CA THR A 214 -12.17 -12.29 1.67
C THR A 214 -11.12 -13.26 1.14
N GLU A 215 -9.91 -12.75 0.96
CA GLU A 215 -8.73 -13.59 0.75
C GLU A 215 -8.52 -14.58 1.91
N TRP A 216 -7.77 -15.64 1.64
CA TRP A 216 -7.47 -16.64 2.66
C TRP A 216 -6.46 -16.11 3.68
N GLN A 217 -6.85 -16.07 4.94
CA GLN A 217 -6.00 -15.65 6.05
C GLN A 217 -5.54 -16.85 6.87
N THR A 218 -4.25 -16.96 7.18
CA THR A 218 -3.75 -17.95 8.15
C THR A 218 -4.16 -17.55 9.56
N VAL A 219 -4.85 -18.45 10.26
CA VAL A 219 -5.37 -18.21 11.62
C VAL A 219 -4.64 -19.02 12.68
N ALA A 220 -3.95 -20.10 12.30
CA ALA A 220 -3.19 -20.91 13.24
C ALA A 220 -2.13 -21.78 12.55
N GLN A 221 -1.05 -22.06 13.29
CA GLN A 221 -0.07 -23.12 13.04
C GLN A 221 0.05 -23.97 14.31
N THR A 222 -0.30 -25.26 14.25
CA THR A 222 -0.41 -26.13 15.44
C THR A 222 0.09 -27.55 15.17
N ALA A 223 0.60 -28.24 16.18
CA ALA A 223 0.88 -29.68 16.12
C ALA A 223 -0.36 -30.53 16.46
N GLU A 224 -1.38 -29.94 17.09
CA GLU A 224 -2.62 -30.64 17.42
C GLU A 224 -3.57 -30.75 16.21
N GLU A 225 -4.41 -31.78 16.17
CA GLU A 225 -5.44 -31.94 15.13
C GLU A 225 -6.70 -31.09 15.41
N ARG A 226 -6.53 -29.99 16.13
CA ARG A 226 -7.59 -29.06 16.52
C ARG A 226 -7.06 -27.65 16.78
N ILE A 227 -7.96 -26.67 16.65
CA ILE A 227 -7.73 -25.28 17.11
C ILE A 227 -8.98 -24.73 17.77
N GLN A 228 -8.80 -23.69 18.59
CA GLN A 228 -9.88 -22.88 19.15
C GLN A 228 -9.73 -21.43 18.69
N LEU A 229 -10.79 -20.87 18.14
CA LEU A 229 -10.86 -19.49 17.65
C LEU A 229 -11.85 -18.70 18.50
N ALA A 230 -11.43 -17.55 19.03
CA ALA A 230 -12.27 -16.67 19.85
C ALA A 230 -12.90 -15.52 19.06
N ASP A 231 -12.41 -15.24 17.85
CA ASP A 231 -12.75 -14.06 17.03
C ASP A 231 -13.81 -14.37 15.96
N ILE A 232 -14.70 -15.32 16.24
CA ILE A 232 -15.80 -15.70 15.34
C ILE A 232 -17.00 -14.76 15.53
N ARG A 233 -17.49 -14.20 14.41
CA ARG A 233 -18.57 -13.22 14.36
C ARG A 233 -19.85 -13.88 13.83
N ALA A 234 -20.97 -13.64 14.49
CA ALA A 234 -22.27 -14.25 14.17
C ALA A 234 -22.83 -13.93 12.76
N SER A 235 -22.45 -12.78 12.21
CA SER A 235 -22.98 -12.23 10.95
C SER A 235 -22.21 -12.67 9.70
N ARG A 236 -21.15 -13.47 9.86
CA ARG A 236 -20.25 -13.86 8.78
C ARG A 236 -20.42 -15.34 8.43
N TRP A 237 -20.31 -15.65 7.15
CA TRP A 237 -20.15 -17.01 6.67
C TRP A 237 -18.66 -17.30 6.56
N TYR A 238 -18.21 -18.37 7.20
CA TYR A 238 -16.80 -18.77 7.24
C TYR A 238 -16.56 -20.03 6.41
N GLN A 239 -15.39 -20.10 5.78
CA GLN A 239 -14.84 -21.33 5.25
C GLN A 239 -13.42 -21.53 5.78
N PHE A 240 -13.07 -22.79 6.00
CA PHE A 240 -11.77 -23.18 6.52
C PHE A 240 -11.11 -24.19 5.59
N ARG A 241 -9.78 -24.19 5.58
CA ARG A 241 -8.97 -25.23 4.93
C ARG A 241 -7.73 -25.51 5.74
N VAL A 242 -7.26 -26.75 5.72
CA VAL A 242 -6.13 -27.20 6.54
C VAL A 242 -5.07 -27.83 5.64
N ALA A 243 -3.80 -27.51 5.86
CA ALA A 243 -2.66 -28.19 5.25
C ALA A 243 -1.85 -28.90 6.34
N ALA A 244 -1.42 -30.13 6.07
CA ALA A 244 -0.42 -30.82 6.87
C ALA A 244 0.97 -30.55 6.28
N VAL A 245 1.94 -30.21 7.13
CA VAL A 245 3.27 -29.76 6.73
C VAL A 245 4.33 -30.41 7.63
N ASN A 246 5.39 -30.93 7.04
CA ASN A 246 6.60 -31.30 7.78
C ASN A 246 7.87 -30.77 7.09
N VAL A 247 9.06 -31.11 7.59
CA VAL A 247 10.35 -30.74 7.00
C VAL A 247 10.43 -31.06 5.50
N HIS A 248 9.92 -32.22 5.10
CA HIS A 248 9.90 -32.66 3.71
C HIS A 248 8.94 -31.84 2.85
N GLY A 249 7.82 -31.36 3.41
CA GLY A 249 6.94 -30.37 2.80
C GLY A 249 5.46 -30.66 3.02
N THR A 250 4.63 -30.34 2.02
CA THR A 250 3.16 -30.45 2.12
C THR A 250 2.48 -30.91 0.83
N ARG A 251 1.39 -31.65 0.89
CA ARG A 251 0.55 -31.89 -0.32
C ARG A 251 -0.37 -30.70 -0.65
N GLY A 252 -0.31 -29.62 0.14
CA GLY A 252 -1.18 -28.45 0.04
C GLY A 252 -2.45 -28.61 0.87
N PHE A 253 -3.29 -27.57 0.87
CA PHE A 253 -4.51 -27.53 1.66
C PHE A 253 -5.57 -28.54 1.19
N THR A 254 -6.48 -28.88 2.10
CA THR A 254 -7.76 -29.52 1.79
C THR A 254 -8.59 -28.63 0.84
N ALA A 255 -9.63 -29.22 0.24
CA ALA A 255 -10.70 -28.41 -0.35
C ALA A 255 -11.31 -27.51 0.75
N PRO A 256 -11.86 -26.33 0.40
CA PRO A 256 -12.61 -25.50 1.33
C PRO A 256 -13.69 -26.31 2.05
N SER A 257 -13.84 -26.09 3.34
CA SER A 257 -14.88 -26.73 4.14
C SER A 257 -16.28 -26.32 3.68
N LYS A 258 -17.29 -27.04 4.17
CA LYS A 258 -18.66 -26.52 4.19
C LYS A 258 -18.67 -25.17 4.92
N HIS A 259 -19.57 -24.28 4.51
CA HIS A 259 -19.73 -22.99 5.15
C HIS A 259 -20.17 -23.17 6.61
N PHE A 260 -19.45 -22.52 7.50
CA PHE A 260 -19.79 -22.43 8.91
C PHE A 260 -20.39 -21.06 9.19
N ARG A 261 -21.45 -21.02 9.98
CA ARG A 261 -22.00 -19.80 10.55
C ARG A 261 -22.32 -20.08 12.01
N SER A 262 -21.95 -19.14 12.86
CA SER A 262 -22.23 -19.22 14.29
C SER A 262 -23.73 -19.27 14.53
N SER A 263 -24.13 -20.06 15.52
CA SER A 263 -25.51 -20.19 15.97
C SER A 263 -25.95 -19.04 16.89
N ARG A 264 -25.01 -18.21 17.33
CA ARG A 264 -25.25 -17.06 18.22
C ARG A 264 -25.86 -15.91 17.44
N ASP A 265 -26.67 -15.12 18.13
CA ASP A 265 -27.16 -13.86 17.60
C ASP A 265 -26.04 -12.80 17.62
N PRO A 266 -26.01 -11.89 16.63
CA PRO A 266 -25.05 -10.80 16.59
C PRO A 266 -25.23 -9.85 17.77
N SER A 267 -24.10 -9.38 18.28
CA SER A 267 -24.06 -8.45 19.38
C SER A 267 -24.50 -7.05 18.96
N ALA A 268 -24.92 -6.26 19.95
CA ALA A 268 -25.19 -4.85 19.74
C ALA A 268 -23.91 -4.11 19.30
N PRO A 269 -24.03 -3.08 18.44
CA PRO A 269 -22.85 -2.36 17.96
C PRO A 269 -22.08 -1.71 19.12
N PRO A 270 -20.75 -1.58 19.00
CA PRO A 270 -19.94 -0.94 20.03
C PRO A 270 -20.33 0.53 20.19
N SER A 271 -20.17 1.04 21.41
CA SER A 271 -20.38 2.46 21.70
C SER A 271 -19.38 3.33 20.93
N PRO A 272 -19.85 4.40 20.25
CA PRO A 272 -18.94 5.38 19.66
C PRO A 272 -17.95 5.95 20.69
N SER A 273 -16.71 6.15 20.27
CA SER A 273 -15.62 6.71 21.09
C SER A 273 -15.13 8.03 20.52
N SER A 274 -14.32 8.76 21.30
CA SER A 274 -13.71 10.04 20.93
C SER A 274 -14.70 11.08 20.38
N LEU A 275 -15.91 11.14 20.95
CA LEU A 275 -16.92 12.13 20.57
C LEU A 275 -16.44 13.54 20.95
N CYS A 276 -16.26 14.42 19.97
CA CYS A 276 -15.73 15.77 20.19
C CYS A 276 -16.38 16.83 19.29
N VAL A 277 -16.32 18.09 19.74
CA VAL A 277 -16.67 19.26 18.92
C VAL A 277 -15.46 19.65 18.08
N THR A 278 -15.63 19.71 16.76
CA THR A 278 -14.54 20.06 15.82
C THR A 278 -14.71 21.45 15.21
N ASN A 279 -15.93 21.94 15.08
CA ASN A 279 -16.20 23.27 14.55
C ASN A 279 -17.45 23.88 15.18
N VAL A 280 -17.45 25.20 15.37
CA VAL A 280 -18.58 25.98 15.87
C VAL A 280 -18.75 27.18 14.95
N THR A 281 -19.90 27.25 14.28
CA THR A 281 -20.22 28.28 13.29
C THR A 281 -21.40 29.10 13.78
N LEU A 282 -21.36 30.41 13.59
CA LEU A 282 -22.44 31.32 13.97
C LEU A 282 -23.30 31.61 12.73
N GLY A 283 -24.58 31.27 12.78
CA GLY A 283 -25.56 31.60 11.76
C GLY A 283 -26.08 33.03 11.88
N GLU A 284 -26.64 33.55 10.79
CA GLU A 284 -27.07 34.94 10.65
C GLU A 284 -28.18 35.36 11.63
N GLU A 285 -28.97 34.41 12.13
CA GLU A 285 -30.07 34.65 13.10
C GLU A 285 -29.62 34.59 14.57
N GLY A 286 -28.31 34.58 14.84
CA GLY A 286 -27.77 34.42 16.20
C GLY A 286 -27.84 32.98 16.73
N LEU A 287 -28.25 32.02 15.89
CA LEU A 287 -28.18 30.59 16.16
C LEU A 287 -26.77 30.06 15.88
N VAL A 288 -26.34 29.06 16.63
CA VAL A 288 -25.03 28.41 16.50
C VAL A 288 -25.21 27.05 15.83
N THR A 289 -24.30 26.69 14.93
CA THR A 289 -24.18 25.36 14.33
C THR A 289 -22.88 24.71 14.77
N VAL A 290 -22.95 23.53 15.37
CA VAL A 290 -21.79 22.81 15.94
C VAL A 290 -21.55 21.50 15.20
N ARG A 291 -20.32 21.29 14.71
CA ARG A 291 -19.89 20.02 14.11
C ARG A 291 -19.32 19.08 15.17
N LEU A 292 -19.85 17.86 15.19
CA LEU A 292 -19.39 16.76 16.03
C LEU A 292 -18.69 15.69 15.19
N ASN A 293 -17.60 15.12 15.69
CA ASN A 293 -16.94 13.93 15.13
C ASN A 293 -16.81 12.83 16.19
N TRP A 294 -16.75 11.57 15.75
CA TRP A 294 -16.51 10.39 16.60
C TRP A 294 -15.77 9.28 15.84
N THR A 295 -15.38 8.24 16.58
CA THR A 295 -14.80 7.00 16.04
C THR A 295 -15.52 5.77 16.61
N LEU A 296 -15.25 4.58 16.06
CA LEU A 296 -15.72 3.30 16.62
C LEU A 296 -14.49 2.55 17.17
N PRO A 297 -14.53 2.04 18.41
CA PRO A 297 -13.37 1.38 19.04
C PRO A 297 -13.11 -0.01 18.46
N GLU A 298 -14.15 -0.72 18.04
CA GLU A 298 -14.08 -2.08 17.51
C GLU A 298 -14.96 -2.22 16.26
N GLU A 299 -14.64 -3.19 15.40
CA GLU A 299 -15.47 -3.51 14.24
C GLU A 299 -16.80 -4.14 14.71
N PRO A 300 -17.96 -3.61 14.28
CA PRO A 300 -19.24 -4.16 14.67
C PRO A 300 -19.53 -5.49 13.95
N ASP A 301 -20.28 -6.39 14.59
CA ASP A 301 -20.75 -7.62 13.95
C ASP A 301 -21.57 -7.31 12.68
N ILE A 302 -22.42 -6.29 12.75
CA ILE A 302 -23.23 -5.82 11.62
C ILE A 302 -22.85 -4.38 11.31
N PRO A 303 -22.64 -4.01 10.03
CA PRO A 303 -22.38 -2.63 9.65
C PRO A 303 -23.42 -1.66 10.23
N ILE A 304 -22.94 -0.52 10.75
CA ILE A 304 -23.83 0.50 11.31
C ILE A 304 -24.78 0.99 10.22
N HIS A 305 -26.08 0.92 10.49
CA HIS A 305 -27.08 1.46 9.57
C HIS A 305 -27.18 2.98 9.73
N HIS A 306 -27.24 3.45 10.99
CA HIS A 306 -27.34 4.87 11.30
C HIS A 306 -26.91 5.19 12.74
N TYR A 307 -26.56 6.44 12.98
CA TYR A 307 -26.38 6.97 14.33
C TYR A 307 -27.54 7.88 14.73
N LYS A 308 -27.93 7.81 16.00
CA LYS A 308 -28.88 8.72 16.63
C LYS A 308 -28.15 9.68 17.54
N VAL A 309 -28.27 10.96 17.24
CA VAL A 309 -27.67 12.04 18.02
C VAL A 309 -28.80 12.75 18.75
N PHE A 310 -28.71 12.79 20.08
CA PHE A 310 -29.62 13.53 20.93
C PHE A 310 -28.84 14.68 21.56
N TRP A 311 -29.42 15.86 21.64
CA TRP A 311 -28.82 16.93 22.43
C TRP A 311 -29.87 17.62 23.28
N SER A 312 -29.44 18.01 24.47
CA SER A 312 -30.30 18.63 25.47
C SER A 312 -29.63 19.83 26.10
N TRP A 313 -30.43 20.83 26.44
CA TRP A 313 -29.97 22.05 27.10
C TRP A 313 -31.00 22.50 28.12
N THR A 314 -30.52 23.20 29.15
CA THR A 314 -31.36 23.79 30.19
C THR A 314 -31.78 25.18 29.76
N VAL A 315 -33.08 25.44 29.79
CA VAL A 315 -33.62 26.78 29.54
C VAL A 315 -33.87 27.47 30.87
N PRO A 316 -33.36 28.70 31.08
CA PRO A 316 -33.70 29.49 32.26
C PRO A 316 -35.20 29.82 32.25
N THR A 317 -35.98 29.22 33.14
CA THR A 317 -37.41 29.53 33.34
C THR A 317 -37.64 30.17 34.70
N LYS A 318 -38.61 31.10 34.84
CA LYS A 318 -39.02 31.73 36.11
C LYS A 318 -39.65 30.74 37.13
N SER A 319 -39.62 29.45 36.86
CA SER A 319 -40.15 28.36 37.69
C SER A 319 -39.02 27.72 38.49
N MET A 320 -39.33 27.23 39.69
CA MET A 320 -38.38 26.59 40.62
C MET A 320 -37.75 25.30 40.06
N VAL A 321 -38.25 24.76 38.95
CA VAL A 321 -37.70 23.59 38.25
C VAL A 321 -37.18 24.00 36.86
N PRO A 322 -35.87 23.82 36.55
CA PRO A 322 -35.32 24.12 35.23
C PRO A 322 -35.92 23.20 34.16
N SER A 323 -36.50 23.78 33.11
CA SER A 323 -37.02 23.00 31.97
C SER A 323 -35.87 22.56 31.03
N LYS A 324 -35.77 21.24 30.76
CA LYS A 324 -34.78 20.67 29.83
C LYS A 324 -35.40 20.51 28.44
N LYS A 325 -34.93 21.27 27.45
CA LYS A 325 -35.28 21.05 26.04
C LYS A 325 -34.39 19.93 25.47
N LYS A 326 -34.96 19.12 24.57
CA LYS A 326 -34.26 18.02 23.88
C LYS A 326 -34.55 18.04 22.40
N ARG A 327 -33.55 17.74 21.58
CA ARG A 327 -33.66 17.54 20.12
C ARG A 327 -32.95 16.27 19.70
N ARG A 328 -33.27 15.77 18.51
CA ARG A 328 -32.65 14.58 17.91
C ARG A 328 -32.38 14.77 16.42
N LYS A 329 -31.32 14.15 15.92
CA LYS A 329 -30.95 14.03 14.50
C LYS A 329 -30.48 12.60 14.25
N THR A 330 -30.77 12.07 13.07
CA THR A 330 -30.29 10.76 12.63
C THR A 330 -29.34 10.96 11.45
N THR A 331 -28.20 10.28 11.47
CA THR A 331 -27.17 10.37 10.44
C THR A 331 -26.81 8.98 9.91
N ASN A 332 -26.31 8.91 8.68
CA ASN A 332 -25.95 7.66 8.01
C ASN A 332 -24.81 6.95 8.77
N GLY A 333 -24.85 5.62 8.84
CA GLY A 333 -23.81 4.82 9.48
C GLY A 333 -22.44 4.86 8.79
N ALA A 334 -22.39 5.26 7.52
CA ALA A 334 -21.11 5.48 6.81
C ALA A 334 -20.41 6.80 7.22
N GLN A 335 -21.11 7.71 7.90
CA GLN A 335 -20.58 9.00 8.34
C GLN A 335 -20.18 8.95 9.82
N ASN A 336 -19.03 9.52 10.13
CA ASN A 336 -18.50 9.64 11.50
C ASN A 336 -18.55 11.08 12.03
N TRP A 337 -19.43 11.91 11.46
CA TRP A 337 -19.63 13.30 11.83
C TRP A 337 -21.08 13.75 11.66
N VAL A 338 -21.48 14.82 12.37
CA VAL A 338 -22.79 15.47 12.19
C VAL A 338 -22.74 16.95 12.56
N ASP A 339 -23.49 17.77 11.83
CA ASP A 339 -23.73 19.18 12.18
C ASP A 339 -25.04 19.31 12.99
N LEU A 340 -24.95 19.93 14.16
CA LEU A 340 -26.06 20.31 15.02
C LEU A 340 -26.40 21.77 14.76
N GLU A 341 -27.52 22.02 14.09
CA GLU A 341 -27.94 23.38 13.70
C GLU A 341 -28.97 23.96 14.70
N GLY A 342 -29.04 25.28 14.75
CA GLY A 342 -30.07 25.98 15.52
C GLY A 342 -29.88 25.91 17.03
N LEU A 343 -28.63 25.91 17.52
CA LEU A 343 -28.28 25.95 18.94
C LEU A 343 -28.31 27.40 19.44
N GLU A 344 -28.75 27.60 20.69
CA GLU A 344 -28.74 28.90 21.37
C GLU A 344 -27.32 29.25 21.83
N GLN A 345 -27.00 30.55 21.84
CA GLN A 345 -25.76 31.06 22.41
C GLN A 345 -25.80 31.00 23.95
N ASN A 346 -24.62 31.02 24.57
CA ASN A 346 -24.40 30.98 26.02
C ASN A 346 -25.14 29.84 26.74
N SER A 347 -25.36 28.72 26.03
CA SER A 347 -26.11 27.58 26.54
C SER A 347 -25.19 26.38 26.69
N SER A 348 -25.44 25.59 27.73
CA SER A 348 -24.73 24.33 27.95
C SER A 348 -25.54 23.18 27.34
N TYR A 349 -24.88 22.39 26.49
CA TYR A 349 -25.44 21.27 25.77
C TYR A 349 -24.85 19.96 26.26
N THR A 350 -25.73 18.99 26.47
CA THR A 350 -25.36 17.57 26.63
C THR A 350 -25.77 16.83 25.38
N VAL A 351 -24.80 16.25 24.68
CA VAL A 351 -25.01 15.41 23.51
C VAL A 351 -24.86 13.95 23.89
N GLU A 352 -25.81 13.13 23.47
CA GLU A 352 -25.73 11.68 23.53
C GLU A 352 -25.75 11.09 22.12
N LEU A 353 -24.79 10.23 21.80
CA LEU A 353 -24.68 9.55 20.51
C LEU A 353 -24.89 8.04 20.68
N GLN A 354 -25.72 7.45 19.83
CA GLN A 354 -26.04 6.02 19.86
C GLN A 354 -25.95 5.41 18.46
N ALA A 355 -25.18 4.33 18.31
CA ALA A 355 -25.10 3.56 17.07
C ALA A 355 -26.26 2.55 16.97
N VAL A 356 -26.77 2.32 15.76
CA VAL A 356 -27.89 1.40 15.50
C VAL A 356 -27.59 0.49 14.31
N THR A 357 -27.84 -0.80 14.48
CA THR A 357 -27.77 -1.83 13.44
C THR A 357 -29.09 -2.61 13.36
N TYR A 358 -29.29 -3.33 12.25
CA TYR A 358 -30.46 -4.18 12.03
C TYR A 358 -30.04 -5.61 11.73
N TRP A 359 -30.67 -6.57 12.42
CA TRP A 359 -30.52 -7.99 12.19
C TRP A 359 -31.89 -8.59 11.86
N GLY A 360 -32.17 -8.79 10.57
CA GLY A 360 -33.53 -9.08 10.11
C GLY A 360 -34.49 -7.98 10.56
N GLN A 361 -35.45 -8.32 11.41
CA GLN A 361 -36.40 -7.35 12.01
C GLN A 361 -35.94 -6.80 13.37
N VAL A 362 -34.89 -7.38 13.96
CA VAL A 362 -34.40 -7.00 15.29
C VAL A 362 -33.49 -5.79 15.18
N ARG A 363 -33.78 -4.77 16.00
CA ARG A 363 -33.01 -3.53 16.06
C ARG A 363 -32.07 -3.54 17.25
N LEU A 364 -30.77 -3.60 16.99
CA LEU A 364 -29.74 -3.56 18.01
C LEU A 364 -29.19 -2.13 18.19
N LYS A 365 -28.86 -1.74 19.43
CA LYS A 365 -28.44 -0.37 19.77
C LYS A 365 -27.25 -0.42 20.72
N SER A 366 -26.27 0.45 20.49
CA SER A 366 -25.13 0.61 21.41
C SER A 366 -25.55 1.27 22.72
N SER A 367 -24.68 1.22 23.73
CA SER A 367 -24.72 2.21 24.81
C SER A 367 -24.43 3.62 24.25
N LYS A 368 -24.87 4.65 24.97
CA LYS A 368 -24.76 6.04 24.51
C LYS A 368 -23.41 6.63 24.92
N ALA A 369 -22.73 7.26 23.97
CA ALA A 369 -21.58 8.11 24.24
C ALA A 369 -22.08 9.53 24.58
N SER A 370 -21.52 10.16 25.62
CA SER A 370 -21.95 11.50 26.06
C SER A 370 -20.83 12.53 25.89
N LEU A 371 -21.20 13.74 25.47
CA LEU A 371 -20.31 14.90 25.39
C LEU A 371 -21.03 16.13 25.96
N HIS A 372 -20.36 16.86 26.85
CA HIS A 372 -20.84 18.13 27.38
C HIS A 372 -20.03 19.29 26.79
N PHE A 373 -20.68 20.29 26.22
CA PHE A 373 -20.04 21.50 25.70
C PHE A 373 -20.92 22.74 25.90
N SER A 374 -20.32 23.94 25.89
CA SER A 374 -21.04 25.20 26.00
C SER A 374 -20.76 26.13 24.81
N THR A 375 -21.75 26.95 24.44
CA THR A 375 -21.67 27.90 23.32
C THR A 375 -21.31 29.31 23.83
N THR A 376 -20.06 29.63 24.20
CA THR A 376 -19.74 30.93 24.84
C THR A 376 -19.71 32.14 23.87
N LYS A 377 -20.21 33.31 24.34
CA LYS A 377 -20.07 34.64 23.69
C LYS A 377 -18.66 35.20 23.89
N SER A 378 -17.83 35.13 22.85
CA SER A 378 -16.70 36.03 22.48
C SER A 378 -15.66 36.49 23.54
N VAL A 379 -14.38 36.18 23.25
CA VAL A 379 -13.16 37.00 23.45
C VAL A 379 -12.67 37.37 24.87
N LEU A 380 -11.38 37.06 25.10
CA LEU A 380 -10.42 37.64 26.07
C LEU A 380 -10.78 37.62 27.56
N LYS A 381 -10.14 36.69 28.30
CA LYS A 381 -9.41 36.95 29.57
C LYS A 381 -8.76 35.66 30.07
N SER A 382 -7.48 35.45 29.75
CA SER A 382 -6.63 34.51 30.49
C SER A 382 -5.92 35.28 31.60
N LYS A 383 -6.19 34.89 32.84
CA LYS A 383 -5.49 35.31 34.06
C LYS A 383 -4.00 34.95 33.99
N LYS A 384 -3.23 35.78 34.70
CA LYS A 384 -1.79 35.77 34.97
C LYS A 384 -1.46 34.79 36.11
N GLU A 385 -0.23 34.25 36.10
CA GLU A 385 0.59 33.61 37.17
C GLU A 385 1.28 32.36 36.57
N GLU A 386 2.51 31.96 36.87
CA GLU A 386 3.73 32.55 37.44
C GLU A 386 4.84 31.49 37.18
N ILE A 387 6.11 31.89 37.19
CA ILE A 387 7.27 31.08 36.74
C ILE A 387 7.89 30.30 37.92
N SER A 388 8.37 29.06 37.67
CA SER A 388 9.73 28.49 37.97
C SER A 388 9.69 26.94 38.19
N PRO A 389 10.81 26.18 38.17
CA PRO A 389 11.55 25.80 36.95
C PRO A 389 12.01 24.31 36.89
N LEU A 390 12.60 23.97 35.73
CA LEU A 390 13.66 22.97 35.48
C LEU A 390 13.27 21.51 35.15
N GLY A 391 13.70 21.04 33.96
CA GLY A 391 13.95 19.62 33.72
C GLY A 391 13.92 19.13 32.26
N SER A 392 15.10 19.08 31.63
CA SER A 392 15.50 18.23 30.50
C SER A 392 15.17 18.62 29.06
N THR A 393 16.27 18.82 28.33
CA THR A 393 16.46 19.04 26.90
C THR A 393 16.34 17.77 26.08
N LEU A 394 15.74 17.84 24.88
CA LEU A 394 16.19 17.12 23.68
C LEU A 394 15.72 17.88 22.42
N ALA A 395 16.64 17.98 21.47
CA ALA A 395 16.72 18.90 20.33
C ALA A 395 15.48 19.04 19.42
N LYS A 396 15.15 20.29 19.08
CA LYS A 396 14.23 20.71 18.00
C LYS A 396 14.91 20.64 16.63
N ARG A 397 14.20 20.12 15.61
CA ARG A 397 14.37 20.51 14.20
C ARG A 397 13.62 21.85 13.95
N PRO A 398 14.10 22.74 13.07
CA PRO A 398 13.47 24.03 12.82
C PRO A 398 12.32 23.90 11.81
N SER A 399 11.07 24.01 12.26
CA SER A 399 9.91 24.24 11.40
C SER A 399 9.82 25.71 11.02
N GLY A 400 9.78 25.99 9.71
CA GLY A 400 9.54 27.33 9.16
C GLY A 400 8.14 27.85 9.53
N PRO A 401 7.91 29.18 9.44
CA PRO A 401 6.67 29.82 9.92
C PRO A 401 5.42 29.57 9.05
N LEU A 402 5.57 28.95 7.87
CA LEU A 402 4.54 28.68 6.87
C LEU A 402 4.51 27.18 6.55
N GLU A 403 3.40 26.52 6.85
CA GLU A 403 3.18 25.09 6.67
C GLU A 403 2.12 24.85 5.57
N VAL A 404 2.27 23.77 4.80
CA VAL A 404 1.34 23.41 3.70
C VAL A 404 0.78 22.02 3.94
N GLY A 405 -0.53 21.87 3.82
CA GLY A 405 -1.24 20.60 3.95
C GLY A 405 -1.14 19.71 2.71
N THR A 406 -1.66 18.50 2.81
CA THR A 406 -1.74 17.56 1.69
C THR A 406 -2.80 18.02 0.67
N PRO A 407 -2.50 18.08 -0.64
CA PRO A 407 -3.50 18.40 -1.66
C PRO A 407 -4.64 17.38 -1.69
N PHE A 408 -5.87 17.87 -1.83
CA PHE A 408 -7.08 17.04 -1.85
C PHE A 408 -8.02 17.49 -2.97
N TYR A 409 -8.78 16.55 -3.52
CA TYR A 409 -9.75 16.83 -4.59
C TYR A 409 -11.16 16.91 -3.99
N GLN A 410 -11.78 18.08 -4.09
CA GLN A 410 -13.10 18.34 -3.53
C GLN A 410 -13.84 19.34 -4.43
N ASP A 411 -15.14 19.09 -4.64
CA ASP A 411 -16.04 19.95 -5.43
C ASP A 411 -15.56 20.20 -6.87
N GLY A 412 -14.97 19.17 -7.50
CA GLY A 412 -14.52 19.23 -8.89
C GLY A 412 -13.23 20.00 -9.12
N GLN A 413 -12.51 20.37 -8.06
CA GLN A 413 -11.24 21.09 -8.15
C GLN A 413 -10.22 20.53 -7.16
N LEU A 414 -8.94 20.58 -7.54
CA LEU A 414 -7.84 20.26 -6.64
C LEU A 414 -7.54 21.46 -5.74
N GLN A 415 -7.44 21.23 -4.44
CA GLN A 415 -7.24 22.26 -3.44
C GLN A 415 -6.11 21.89 -2.48
N VAL A 416 -5.46 22.90 -1.90
CA VAL A 416 -4.51 22.71 -0.80
C VAL A 416 -4.76 23.73 0.30
N ARG A 417 -4.56 23.34 1.57
CA ARG A 417 -4.66 24.26 2.71
C ARG A 417 -3.27 24.72 3.13
N VAL A 418 -3.07 26.02 3.28
CA VAL A 418 -1.82 26.65 3.74
C VAL A 418 -2.05 27.35 5.06
N TYR A 419 -1.12 27.23 6.01
CA TYR A 419 -1.21 27.77 7.37
C TYR A 419 0.05 28.57 7.72
N TRP A 420 -0.08 29.68 8.45
CA TRP A 420 1.05 30.45 8.97
C TRP A 420 0.89 30.87 10.43
N LYS A 421 2.02 31.15 11.08
CA LYS A 421 2.05 31.60 12.47
C LYS A 421 1.65 33.08 12.59
N LYS A 422 0.56 33.36 13.32
CA LYS A 422 0.10 34.73 13.60
C LYS A 422 1.11 35.46 14.49
N ARG A 423 1.85 36.44 13.95
CA ARG A 423 2.75 37.29 14.74
C ARG A 423 1.92 38.32 15.53
N GLY A 424 2.20 38.43 16.82
CA GLY A 424 1.39 39.13 17.82
C GLY A 424 1.47 40.65 17.76
N ASP A 425 1.11 41.26 16.63
CA ASP A 425 0.75 42.68 16.57
C ASP A 425 -0.75 42.80 16.26
N SER A 426 -1.48 43.39 17.19
CA SER A 426 -2.93 43.67 17.18
C SER A 426 -3.37 44.72 16.15
N SER A 427 -2.56 44.98 15.12
CA SER A 427 -2.84 45.92 14.02
C SER A 427 -2.69 45.30 12.61
N VAL A 428 -2.64 43.97 12.48
CA VAL A 428 -2.62 43.30 11.17
C VAL A 428 -4.06 43.02 10.72
N SER A 429 -4.52 43.78 9.72
CA SER A 429 -5.94 43.79 9.34
C SER A 429 -6.33 42.81 8.23
N ARG A 430 -5.38 42.26 7.46
CA ARG A 430 -5.57 41.32 6.33
C ARG A 430 -4.22 40.73 5.86
N TYR A 431 -4.20 39.48 5.41
CA TYR A 431 -3.07 38.80 4.75
C TYR A 431 -3.36 38.67 3.25
N HIS A 432 -2.42 39.07 2.40
CA HIS A 432 -2.49 38.87 0.96
C HIS A 432 -1.67 37.64 0.58
N VAL A 433 -2.35 36.61 0.07
CA VAL A 433 -1.76 35.34 -0.36
C VAL A 433 -1.75 35.28 -1.87
N GLN A 434 -0.59 35.01 -2.47
CA GLN A 434 -0.43 34.83 -3.91
C GLN A 434 0.16 33.45 -4.18
N TRP A 435 -0.38 32.73 -5.16
CA TRP A 435 0.17 31.45 -5.61
C TRP A 435 0.24 31.36 -7.13
N MET A 436 1.28 30.71 -7.62
CA MET A 436 1.46 30.47 -9.06
C MET A 436 2.19 29.14 -9.31
N PRO A 437 1.87 28.45 -10.42
CA PRO A 437 2.64 27.30 -10.83
C PRO A 437 4.04 27.76 -11.30
N GLU A 438 5.09 27.21 -10.70
CA GLU A 438 6.48 27.38 -11.18
C GLU A 438 6.73 26.50 -12.41
N TYR A 439 6.23 25.28 -12.41
CA TYR A 439 6.22 24.38 -13.56
C TYR A 439 5.08 23.37 -13.44
N CYS A 440 4.54 22.96 -14.59
CA CYS A 440 3.45 21.99 -14.72
C CYS A 440 3.81 20.96 -15.79
N SER A 441 3.46 19.69 -15.55
CA SER A 441 3.77 18.60 -16.49
C SER A 441 3.02 18.73 -17.83
N HIS A 442 1.90 19.47 -17.87
CA HIS A 442 1.05 19.61 -19.06
C HIS A 442 1.20 20.96 -19.81
N ASN A 443 2.27 21.73 -19.58
CA ASN A 443 2.51 23.06 -20.22
C ASN A 443 1.34 24.08 -20.10
N GLU A 444 0.41 23.86 -19.16
CA GLU A 444 -0.61 24.84 -18.83
C GLU A 444 0.00 25.90 -17.91
N THR A 445 0.13 27.13 -18.41
CA THR A 445 0.62 28.27 -17.64
C THR A 445 -0.57 29.05 -17.10
N GLN A 446 -0.90 28.80 -15.83
CA GLN A 446 -1.89 29.60 -15.13
C GLN A 446 -1.21 30.83 -14.51
N GLY A 447 -1.78 32.01 -14.72
CA GLY A 447 -1.28 33.25 -14.12
C GLY A 447 -1.32 33.24 -12.59
N PRO A 448 -0.58 34.14 -11.91
CA PRO A 448 -0.56 34.20 -10.46
C PRO A 448 -1.95 34.54 -9.88
N GLN A 449 -2.50 33.61 -9.11
CA GLN A 449 -3.75 33.82 -8.39
C GLN A 449 -3.48 34.50 -7.06
N LYS A 450 -4.41 35.34 -6.63
CA LYS A 450 -4.30 36.16 -5.41
C LYS A 450 -5.58 36.04 -4.61
N SER A 451 -5.44 35.98 -3.30
CA SER A 451 -6.57 36.02 -2.39
C SER A 451 -6.17 36.74 -1.10
N VAL A 452 -7.16 37.29 -0.41
CA VAL A 452 -6.96 38.03 0.83
C VAL A 452 -7.77 37.35 1.93
N THR A 453 -7.12 37.00 3.03
CA THR A 453 -7.75 36.38 4.20
C THR A 453 -7.43 37.15 5.48
N GLN A 454 -8.33 37.10 6.46
CA GLN A 454 -8.09 37.62 7.81
C GLN A 454 -7.67 36.51 8.78
N GLU A 455 -7.84 35.25 8.37
CA GLU A 455 -7.45 34.05 9.10
C GLU A 455 -5.96 33.76 8.92
N ASN A 456 -5.41 32.89 9.76
CA ASN A 456 -4.02 32.43 9.67
C ASN A 456 -3.85 31.19 8.75
N TYR A 457 -4.87 30.91 7.94
CA TYR A 457 -4.87 29.86 6.93
C TYR A 457 -5.73 30.24 5.72
N ILE A 458 -5.52 29.56 4.60
CA ILE A 458 -6.36 29.67 3.40
C ILE A 458 -6.40 28.35 2.63
N ASN A 459 -7.55 28.04 2.00
CA ASN A 459 -7.63 26.99 0.98
C ASN A 459 -7.36 27.63 -0.38
N LEU A 460 -6.38 27.10 -1.11
CA LEU A 460 -6.07 27.52 -2.47
C LEU A 460 -6.87 26.62 -3.44
N PRO A 461 -7.92 27.13 -4.10
CA PRO A 461 -8.74 26.34 -5.02
C PRO A 461 -8.14 26.32 -6.43
N GLY A 462 -8.70 25.47 -7.29
CA GLY A 462 -8.42 25.48 -8.73
C GLY A 462 -6.96 25.18 -9.11
N LEU A 463 -6.28 24.34 -8.34
CA LEU A 463 -4.91 23.94 -8.62
C LEU A 463 -4.87 22.90 -9.75
N LEU A 464 -3.80 22.93 -10.53
CA LEU A 464 -3.55 21.98 -11.61
C LEU A 464 -2.84 20.72 -11.08
N PHE A 465 -3.09 19.58 -11.72
CA PHE A 465 -2.43 18.31 -11.39
C PHE A 465 -0.97 18.29 -11.86
N SER A 466 -0.11 17.55 -11.14
CA SER A 466 1.30 17.37 -11.50
C SER A 466 2.08 18.68 -11.71
N CYS A 467 1.85 19.66 -10.83
CA CYS A 467 2.46 20.98 -10.87
C CYS A 467 3.17 21.32 -9.55
N LYS A 468 4.25 22.08 -9.64
CA LYS A 468 4.87 22.72 -8.48
C LYS A 468 4.34 24.13 -8.34
N TYR A 469 3.75 24.45 -7.21
CA TYR A 469 3.24 25.77 -6.89
C TYR A 469 4.15 26.48 -5.90
N LYS A 470 4.36 27.78 -6.12
CA LYS A 470 4.94 28.70 -5.14
C LYS A 470 3.84 29.54 -4.52
N VAL A 471 3.76 29.56 -3.19
CA VAL A 471 2.83 30.41 -2.43
C VAL A 471 3.61 31.44 -1.63
N THR A 472 3.17 32.70 -1.68
CA THR A 472 3.72 33.83 -0.93
C THR A 472 2.64 34.48 -0.09
N VAL A 473 2.93 34.74 1.18
CA VAL A 473 2.03 35.39 2.13
C VAL A 473 2.62 36.73 2.56
N HIS A 474 1.85 37.80 2.34
CA HIS A 474 2.23 39.18 2.65
C HIS A 474 1.31 39.75 3.74
N MET A 475 1.87 40.35 4.79
CA MET A 475 1.07 41.06 5.80
C MET A 475 0.86 42.52 5.39
N LEU A 476 -0.40 42.97 5.34
CA LEU A 476 -0.75 44.36 5.07
C LEU A 476 -0.79 45.15 6.39
N LYS A 477 0.24 45.97 6.64
CA LYS A 477 0.23 47.03 7.68
C LYS A 477 0.07 48.39 7.01
N SER A 478 -0.66 49.32 7.63
CA SER A 478 -1.04 50.60 7.01
C SER A 478 0.12 51.53 6.63
N LYS A 479 1.39 51.28 7.03
CA LYS A 479 2.53 52.14 6.62
C LYS A 479 3.92 51.49 6.39
N ARG A 480 4.11 50.16 6.35
CA ARG A 480 5.39 49.52 5.90
C ARG A 480 5.18 48.12 5.31
N ARG A 481 5.86 47.79 4.19
CA ARG A 481 5.91 46.43 3.60
C ARG A 481 6.62 45.48 4.57
N SER A 482 5.96 44.37 4.91
CA SER A 482 6.50 43.29 5.73
C SER A 482 7.31 42.29 4.89
N LYS A 483 8.21 41.52 5.51
CA LYS A 483 9.06 40.52 4.85
C LYS A 483 8.19 39.34 4.36
N ASP A 484 8.30 39.01 3.08
CA ASP A 484 7.48 38.00 2.42
C ASP A 484 7.85 36.59 2.89
N GLU A 485 6.87 35.84 3.39
CA GLU A 485 7.04 34.42 3.72
C GLU A 485 6.57 33.59 2.53
N SER A 486 7.47 32.76 1.97
CA SER A 486 7.17 31.93 0.80
C SER A 486 7.55 30.48 1.01
N THR A 487 6.75 29.58 0.43
CA THR A 487 7.04 28.13 0.41
C THR A 487 6.53 27.54 -0.90
N THR A 488 6.99 26.33 -1.23
CA THR A 488 6.60 25.62 -2.45
C THR A 488 6.01 24.26 -2.12
N PHE A 489 5.01 23.81 -2.88
CA PHE A 489 4.41 22.49 -2.74
C PHE A 489 4.12 21.84 -4.10
N LEU A 490 3.97 20.52 -4.11
CA LEU A 490 3.71 19.72 -5.30
C LEU A 490 2.27 19.20 -5.28
N THR A 491 1.59 19.29 -6.42
CA THR A 491 0.27 18.68 -6.62
C THR A 491 0.41 17.27 -7.21
N PRO A 492 -0.42 16.30 -6.74
CA PRO A 492 -0.39 14.94 -7.25
C PRO A 492 -0.89 14.86 -8.70
N SER A 493 -0.62 13.74 -9.37
CA SER A 493 -1.19 13.46 -10.69
C SER A 493 -2.67 13.07 -10.60
N CYS A 494 -3.42 13.28 -11.69
CA CYS A 494 -4.83 12.87 -11.74
C CYS A 494 -4.99 11.35 -11.52
N ALA A 495 -4.03 10.55 -12.00
CA ALA A 495 -3.99 9.09 -11.82
C ALA A 495 -3.85 8.67 -10.34
N THR A 496 -3.02 9.38 -9.55
CA THR A 496 -2.82 9.10 -8.13
C THR A 496 -4.06 9.40 -7.28
N ILE A 497 -4.90 10.38 -7.68
CA ILE A 497 -6.16 10.67 -6.99
C ILE A 497 -7.26 9.69 -7.44
N ARG A 498 -7.29 9.30 -8.73
CA ARG A 498 -8.23 8.31 -9.27
C ARG A 498 -8.03 6.92 -8.65
N SER A 499 -6.79 6.51 -8.35
CA SER A 499 -6.54 5.21 -7.70
C SER A 499 -7.00 5.13 -6.24
N LYS A 500 -7.25 6.28 -5.59
CA LYS A 500 -7.68 6.37 -4.19
C LYS A 500 -9.18 6.66 -4.02
N THR A 501 -9.93 6.82 -5.11
CA THR A 501 -11.35 7.19 -5.05
C THR A 501 -12.20 6.37 -6.02
N HIS A 502 -13.33 5.83 -5.55
CA HIS A 502 -14.27 5.04 -6.36
C HIS A 502 -15.17 5.87 -7.30
N LYS A 503 -15.00 7.21 -7.36
CA LYS A 503 -15.81 8.11 -8.20
C LYS A 503 -15.03 8.54 -9.44
N HIS A 504 -15.73 8.63 -10.58
CA HIS A 504 -15.15 9.10 -11.84
C HIS A 504 -14.73 10.57 -11.73
N ILE A 505 -13.43 10.85 -11.85
CA ILE A 505 -12.86 12.21 -11.87
C ILE A 505 -12.57 12.56 -13.33
N PRO A 506 -13.20 13.58 -13.91
CA PRO A 506 -12.89 14.04 -15.26
C PRO A 506 -11.50 14.72 -15.25
N CYS A 507 -10.50 14.06 -15.83
CA CYS A 507 -9.17 14.63 -16.02
C CYS A 507 -9.15 15.41 -17.36
N PRO A 508 -8.57 16.62 -17.42
CA PRO A 508 -8.32 17.31 -18.69
C PRO A 508 -7.41 16.44 -19.57
N GLY A 509 -7.88 16.09 -20.77
CA GLY A 509 -7.13 15.24 -21.72
C GLY A 509 -7.80 13.94 -22.16
N GLU A 510 -9.05 13.65 -21.79
CA GLU A 510 -9.85 12.60 -22.43
C GLU A 510 -10.38 13.06 -23.81
N GLY A 511 -9.43 13.23 -24.73
CA GLY A 511 -9.65 13.14 -26.16
C GLY A 511 -8.53 12.25 -26.68
N GLY A 512 -8.86 11.04 -27.11
CA GLY A 512 -7.87 10.02 -27.50
C GLY A 512 -6.84 10.59 -28.47
N LEU A 513 -5.62 10.81 -27.98
CA LEU A 513 -4.48 11.15 -28.83
C LEU A 513 -3.83 9.86 -29.34
N PRO A 514 -3.44 9.82 -30.62
CA PRO A 514 -2.83 8.64 -31.23
C PRO A 514 -1.53 8.29 -30.50
N LYS A 515 -1.38 7.00 -30.16
CA LYS A 515 -0.15 6.45 -29.56
C LYS A 515 1.06 6.99 -30.31
N VAL A 516 1.96 7.66 -29.58
CA VAL A 516 3.22 8.18 -30.12
C VAL A 516 4.11 6.98 -30.42
N LEU A 517 4.23 6.62 -31.70
CA LEU A 517 5.05 5.49 -32.18
C LEU A 517 6.52 5.87 -32.38
N ALA A 518 6.85 7.16 -32.29
CA ALA A 518 8.21 7.65 -32.40
C ALA A 518 9.03 7.13 -31.21
N LYS A 519 10.21 6.57 -31.49
CA LYS A 519 11.12 6.05 -30.46
C LYS A 519 12.57 6.40 -30.79
N PRO A 520 13.43 6.59 -29.78
CA PRO A 520 14.87 6.68 -29.99
C PRO A 520 15.44 5.36 -30.51
N GLU A 521 16.26 5.40 -31.55
CA GLU A 521 16.91 4.26 -32.17
C GLU A 521 18.43 4.52 -32.26
N ASN A 522 19.22 3.46 -32.37
CA ASN A 522 20.69 3.54 -32.50
C ASN A 522 21.37 4.32 -31.36
N LEU A 523 21.06 3.99 -30.10
CA LEU A 523 21.80 4.51 -28.94
C LEU A 523 23.26 4.03 -28.99
N THR A 524 24.18 4.98 -29.15
CA THR A 524 25.63 4.79 -29.20
C THR A 524 26.31 5.58 -28.08
N ALA A 525 27.35 5.01 -27.47
CA ALA A 525 28.16 5.67 -26.46
C ALA A 525 29.62 5.71 -26.92
N SER A 526 30.28 6.84 -26.74
CA SER A 526 31.75 6.98 -26.86
C SER A 526 32.32 7.60 -25.59
N PHE A 527 33.48 7.14 -25.16
CA PHE A 527 34.10 7.58 -23.90
C PHE A 527 35.43 8.28 -24.18
N THR A 528 35.62 9.44 -23.55
CA THR A 528 36.88 10.19 -23.58
C THR A 528 37.44 10.29 -22.18
N THR A 529 38.70 9.91 -21.99
CA THR A 529 39.42 9.95 -20.70
C THR A 529 40.36 11.15 -20.67
N ASN A 530 40.20 12.06 -19.70
CA ASN A 530 41.12 13.18 -19.51
C ASN A 530 41.49 13.32 -18.02
N GLU A 531 42.78 13.32 -17.69
CA GLU A 531 43.31 13.43 -16.32
C GLU A 531 42.64 12.53 -15.26
N GLY A 532 42.21 11.33 -15.65
CA GLY A 532 41.56 10.37 -14.75
C GLY A 532 40.03 10.50 -14.65
N ASN A 533 39.41 11.49 -15.32
CA ASN A 533 37.95 11.59 -15.44
C ASN A 533 37.47 11.00 -16.77
N ILE A 534 36.44 10.14 -16.72
CA ILE A 534 35.77 9.59 -17.90
C ILE A 534 34.56 10.45 -18.23
N THR A 535 34.51 10.96 -19.46
CA THR A 535 33.33 11.62 -20.01
C THR A 535 32.70 10.71 -21.07
N GLY A 536 31.43 10.38 -20.90
CA GLY A 536 30.63 9.61 -21.84
C GLY A 536 29.78 10.51 -22.73
N ASN A 537 29.88 10.32 -24.04
CA ASN A 537 29.06 10.99 -25.04
C ASN A 537 28.05 9.97 -25.60
N PHE A 538 26.78 10.20 -25.34
CA PHE A 538 25.68 9.31 -25.72
C PHE A 538 24.86 9.95 -26.82
N HIS A 539 24.79 9.30 -27.97
CA HIS A 539 24.09 9.80 -29.16
C HIS A 539 23.01 8.81 -29.60
N TRP A 540 21.87 9.32 -30.10
CA TRP A 540 20.78 8.51 -30.66
C TRP A 540 20.20 9.16 -31.91
N ARG A 541 19.40 8.39 -32.65
CA ARG A 541 18.53 8.88 -33.73
C ARG A 541 17.08 8.67 -33.34
N VAL A 542 16.14 9.26 -34.05
CA VAL A 542 14.71 9.05 -33.82
C VAL A 542 14.10 8.38 -35.03
N SER A 543 13.22 7.41 -34.81
CA SER A 543 12.45 6.76 -35.88
C SER A 543 11.56 7.79 -36.61
N ARG A 544 11.20 7.51 -37.87
CA ARG A 544 10.48 8.48 -38.72
C ARG A 544 9.18 8.97 -38.05
N LEU A 545 9.08 10.29 -37.88
CA LEU A 545 7.94 10.97 -37.26
C LEU A 545 6.75 11.03 -38.24
N ALA A 546 5.54 10.83 -37.72
CA ALA A 546 4.32 11.13 -38.47
C ALA A 546 4.21 12.65 -38.72
N PRO A 547 3.63 13.12 -39.85
CA PRO A 547 3.67 14.54 -40.26
C PRO A 547 3.05 15.53 -39.26
N HIS A 548 2.24 15.03 -38.31
CA HIS A 548 1.49 15.81 -37.33
C HIS A 548 2.12 15.77 -35.92
N GLN A 549 3.24 15.07 -35.74
CA GLN A 549 3.92 14.92 -34.45
C GLN A 549 5.27 15.63 -34.50
N ARG A 550 5.40 16.72 -33.72
CA ARG A 550 6.68 17.41 -33.53
C ARG A 550 7.33 16.94 -32.24
N ILE A 551 8.62 16.65 -32.31
CA ILE A 551 9.43 16.38 -31.11
C ILE A 551 9.54 17.69 -30.34
N THR A 552 9.25 17.64 -29.04
CA THR A 552 9.37 18.75 -28.10
C THR A 552 10.54 18.57 -27.15
N GLY A 553 11.13 17.37 -27.07
CA GLY A 553 12.35 17.09 -26.32
C GLY A 553 12.63 15.61 -26.13
N PHE A 554 13.66 15.30 -25.35
CA PHE A 554 14.01 13.94 -24.94
C PHE A 554 14.16 13.88 -23.42
N GLN A 555 13.52 12.91 -22.78
CA GLN A 555 13.84 12.58 -21.40
C GLN A 555 14.92 11.51 -21.39
N VAL A 556 16.06 11.81 -20.78
CA VAL A 556 17.19 10.90 -20.68
C VAL A 556 17.49 10.62 -19.23
N THR A 557 17.50 9.35 -18.85
CA THR A 557 17.82 8.91 -17.49
C THR A 557 18.99 7.94 -17.54
N TRP A 558 20.06 8.22 -16.81
CA TRP A 558 21.19 7.29 -16.66
C TRP A 558 21.42 6.94 -15.20
N ALA A 559 21.82 5.69 -14.99
CA ALA A 559 21.92 5.12 -13.67
C ALA A 559 23.08 4.13 -13.66
N GLU A 560 23.89 4.15 -12.60
CA GLU A 560 24.96 3.18 -12.45
C GLU A 560 24.41 1.80 -12.03
N ILE A 561 24.86 0.75 -12.69
CA ILE A 561 24.53 -0.62 -12.35
C ILE A 561 25.66 -1.18 -11.51
N THR A 562 25.48 -1.23 -10.19
CA THR A 562 26.43 -1.86 -9.28
C THR A 562 26.34 -3.37 -9.43
N THR A 563 27.44 -4.01 -9.85
CA THR A 563 27.56 -5.48 -9.92
C THR A 563 27.88 -6.12 -8.56
N GLU A 564 28.08 -5.32 -7.51
CA GLU A 564 28.10 -5.78 -6.12
C GLU A 564 26.68 -5.76 -5.55
N SER A 565 26.20 -6.94 -5.16
CA SER A 565 24.87 -7.17 -4.60
C SER A 565 24.71 -6.45 -3.26
N ARG A 566 24.17 -5.23 -3.27
CA ARG A 566 23.62 -4.58 -2.09
C ARG A 566 22.28 -5.22 -1.74
N GLN A 567 22.19 -5.84 -0.57
CA GLN A 567 20.95 -6.32 0.03
C GLN A 567 20.29 -5.14 0.75
N ASN A 568 19.16 -4.65 0.22
CA ASN A 568 18.08 -3.94 0.91
C ASN A 568 17.03 -3.51 -0.13
N SER A 569 15.76 -3.85 0.10
CA SER A 569 14.65 -3.35 -0.70
C SER A 569 13.88 -2.24 0.02
N LEU A 570 14.44 -1.04 0.00
CA LEU A 570 13.66 0.17 -0.28
C LEU A 570 14.14 0.67 -1.66
N PRO A 571 13.26 1.17 -2.53
CA PRO A 571 13.70 1.60 -3.85
C PRO A 571 14.66 2.78 -3.72
N ASN A 572 15.89 2.47 -4.13
CA ASN A 572 16.96 3.32 -4.64
C ASN A 572 17.91 3.96 -3.64
N SER A 573 19.19 3.63 -3.82
CA SER A 573 20.10 4.71 -4.22
C SER A 573 21.06 4.23 -5.31
N ILE A 574 20.51 3.66 -6.40
CA ILE A 574 21.16 3.96 -7.66
C ILE A 574 20.84 5.43 -7.90
N ILE A 575 21.87 6.28 -7.84
CA ILE A 575 21.76 7.69 -8.21
C ILE A 575 21.39 7.71 -9.70
N SER A 576 20.09 7.66 -9.98
CA SER A 576 19.54 7.84 -11.31
C SER A 576 19.46 9.33 -11.55
N GLN A 577 20.24 9.80 -12.51
CA GLN A 577 20.21 11.18 -12.94
C GLN A 577 19.33 11.25 -14.18
N SER A 578 18.37 12.18 -14.19
CA SER A 578 17.50 12.41 -15.33
C SER A 578 17.60 13.86 -15.80
N GLN A 579 17.57 14.04 -17.11
CA GLN A 579 17.62 15.34 -17.77
C GLN A 579 16.66 15.36 -18.94
N ILE A 580 15.96 16.49 -19.11
CA ILE A 580 15.15 16.75 -20.30
C ILE A 580 15.98 17.60 -21.26
N LEU A 581 16.17 17.12 -22.48
CA LEU A 581 16.90 17.78 -23.55
C LEU A 581 15.93 18.42 -24.56
N PRO A 582 16.28 19.56 -25.16
CA PRO A 582 15.49 20.18 -26.23
C PRO A 582 15.43 19.31 -27.50
N PRO A 583 14.46 19.54 -28.40
CA PRO A 583 14.15 18.64 -29.52
C PRO A 583 15.26 18.51 -30.58
N ASP A 584 16.16 19.48 -30.61
CA ASP A 584 17.33 19.60 -31.47
C ASP A 584 18.59 18.92 -30.88
N HIS A 585 18.52 18.38 -29.67
CA HIS A 585 19.64 17.75 -28.97
C HIS A 585 19.48 16.22 -28.88
N ASN A 586 20.14 15.52 -29.81
CA ASN A 586 20.22 14.04 -29.84
C ASN A 586 21.51 13.49 -29.20
N LEU A 587 22.15 14.30 -28.37
CA LEU A 587 23.44 14.01 -27.74
C LEU A 587 23.37 14.41 -26.25
N LEU A 588 23.79 13.50 -25.38
CA LEU A 588 24.01 13.73 -23.96
C LEU A 588 25.49 13.55 -23.64
N VAL A 589 26.06 14.51 -22.90
CA VAL A 589 27.44 14.43 -22.39
C VAL A 589 27.40 14.29 -20.88
N VAL A 590 27.96 13.20 -20.35
CA VAL A 590 28.03 12.93 -18.90
C VAL A 590 29.49 12.85 -18.48
N SER A 591 29.93 13.80 -17.66
CA SER A 591 31.28 13.84 -17.08
C SER A 591 31.37 13.05 -15.78
N ASN A 592 32.59 12.68 -15.39
CA ASN A 592 32.92 12.03 -14.11
C ASN A 592 32.27 10.64 -13.93
N LEU A 593 32.16 9.87 -15.01
CA LEU A 593 31.73 8.47 -14.93
C LEU A 593 32.82 7.62 -14.26
N ARG A 594 32.41 6.63 -13.44
CA ARG A 594 33.34 5.72 -12.79
C ARG A 594 33.99 4.77 -13.80
N PRO A 595 35.29 4.42 -13.67
CA PRO A 595 35.95 3.45 -14.54
C PRO A 595 35.42 2.04 -14.33
N SER A 596 35.53 1.19 -15.36
CA SER A 596 35.16 -0.23 -15.33
C SER A 596 33.74 -0.53 -14.82
N THR A 597 32.81 0.39 -14.99
CA THR A 597 31.49 0.37 -14.35
C THR A 597 30.38 0.30 -15.41
N TYR A 598 29.33 -0.45 -15.14
CA TYR A 598 28.16 -0.53 -16.03
C TYR A 598 27.19 0.61 -15.74
N TYR A 599 26.66 1.24 -16.79
CA TYR A 599 25.65 2.29 -16.71
C TYR A 599 24.46 1.92 -17.60
N ARG A 600 23.25 2.00 -17.05
CA ARG A 600 21.98 1.89 -17.78
C ARG A 600 21.57 3.28 -18.25
N LEU A 601 21.41 3.47 -19.55
CA LEU A 601 20.87 4.69 -20.17
C LEU A 601 19.47 4.40 -20.73
N GLU A 602 18.51 5.24 -20.38
CA GLU A 602 17.12 5.20 -20.85
C GLU A 602 16.78 6.52 -21.53
N VAL A 603 16.40 6.48 -22.80
CA VAL A 603 16.03 7.67 -23.60
C VAL A 603 14.58 7.52 -24.03
N GLN A 604 13.78 8.55 -23.82
CA GLN A 604 12.37 8.62 -24.21
C GLN A 604 12.13 9.89 -25.01
N VAL A 605 11.43 9.78 -26.14
CA VAL A 605 11.08 10.95 -26.96
C VAL A 605 9.81 11.60 -26.42
N ILE A 606 9.81 12.92 -26.32
CA ILE A 606 8.66 13.72 -25.93
C ILE A 606 8.15 14.41 -27.18
N THR A 607 6.86 14.23 -27.49
CA THR A 607 6.21 14.89 -28.61
C THR A 607 5.02 15.71 -28.14
N THR A 608 4.47 16.53 -29.03
CA THR A 608 3.21 17.26 -28.78
C THR A 608 2.02 16.35 -28.42
N GLY A 609 2.09 15.05 -28.73
CA GLY A 609 1.05 14.07 -28.42
C GLY A 609 1.31 13.22 -27.16
N GLY A 610 2.38 13.51 -26.41
CA GLY A 610 2.78 12.76 -25.22
C GLY A 610 4.13 12.07 -25.38
N GLU A 611 4.48 11.25 -24.39
CA GLU A 611 5.74 10.52 -24.33
C GLU A 611 5.67 9.26 -25.21
N GLY A 612 6.68 9.09 -26.06
CA GLY A 612 6.89 7.87 -26.83
C GLY A 612 7.44 6.74 -25.95
N PRO A 613 7.53 5.51 -26.47
CA PRO A 613 8.15 4.39 -25.77
C PRO A 613 9.65 4.65 -25.47
N ALA A 614 10.08 4.29 -24.25
CA ALA A 614 11.45 4.44 -23.80
C ALA A 614 12.37 3.35 -24.38
N THR A 615 13.59 3.74 -24.76
CA THR A 615 14.63 2.84 -25.26
C THR A 615 15.78 2.79 -24.26
N VAL A 616 16.14 1.58 -23.84
CA VAL A 616 17.10 1.32 -22.77
C VAL A 616 18.31 0.60 -23.32
N LYS A 617 19.51 1.03 -22.92
CA LYS A 617 20.77 0.35 -23.26
C LYS A 617 21.78 0.46 -22.12
N THR A 618 22.52 -0.63 -21.90
CA THR A 618 23.59 -0.68 -20.90
C THR A 618 24.96 -0.53 -21.57
N PHE A 619 25.84 0.28 -20.98
CA PHE A 619 27.19 0.54 -21.46
C PHE A 619 28.21 0.34 -20.34
N GLN A 620 29.42 -0.10 -20.68
CA GLN A 620 30.53 -0.23 -19.74
C GLN A 620 31.58 0.84 -20.02
N THR A 621 32.04 1.53 -18.98
CA THR A 621 33.11 2.53 -19.09
C THR A 621 34.50 1.88 -19.13
N PRO A 622 35.48 2.50 -19.81
CA PRO A 622 36.84 1.96 -19.90
C PRO A 622 37.56 1.95 -18.54
N SER A 623 38.58 1.10 -18.41
CA SER A 623 39.45 1.06 -17.23
C SER A 623 40.55 2.13 -17.30
N ILE A 624 40.86 2.78 -16.17
CA ILE A 624 42.00 3.72 -16.06
C ILE A 624 43.08 3.03 -15.22
N LEU A 625 44.23 2.72 -15.83
CA LEU A 625 45.40 2.21 -15.11
C LEU A 625 46.17 3.36 -14.46
N PRO A 626 46.70 3.20 -13.23
CA PRO A 626 47.45 4.27 -12.56
C PRO A 626 48.78 4.55 -13.28
N VAL A 627 49.06 5.83 -13.52
CA VAL A 627 50.37 6.33 -13.95
C VAL A 627 51.38 6.02 -12.85
N ILE A 628 52.36 5.15 -13.15
CA ILE A 628 53.47 4.84 -12.26
C ILE A 628 54.32 6.12 -12.11
N GLN A 629 54.23 6.78 -10.95
CA GLN A 629 55.27 7.70 -10.52
C GLN A 629 56.54 6.89 -10.26
N HIS A 630 57.54 7.05 -11.14
CA HIS A 630 58.90 6.57 -10.91
C HIS A 630 59.45 7.15 -9.60
N ARG A 631 59.43 6.34 -8.51
CA ARG A 631 60.37 6.52 -7.41
C ARG A 631 61.65 5.75 -7.75
N LYS A 632 62.74 6.50 -7.85
CA LYS A 632 64.11 6.01 -8.05
C LYS A 632 64.41 4.87 -7.07
N CYS A 633 64.69 3.69 -7.61
CA CYS A 633 65.29 2.59 -6.88
C CYS A 633 66.80 2.88 -6.79
N ASN A 634 67.29 3.23 -5.60
CA ASN A 634 68.72 3.21 -5.32
C ASN A 634 69.15 1.75 -5.16
N ILE A 635 69.95 1.30 -6.12
CA ILE A 635 70.64 0.02 -6.12
C ILE A 635 71.76 0.10 -5.07
N HIS A 636 71.71 -0.73 -4.03
CA HIS A 636 72.90 -1.10 -3.27
C HIS A 636 73.20 -2.58 -3.51
N ILE A 637 74.25 -2.78 -4.30
CA ILE A 637 74.93 -4.06 -4.53
C ILE A 637 75.67 -4.43 -3.24
N TYR A 638 75.45 -5.63 -2.73
CA TYR A 638 76.43 -6.32 -1.90
C TYR A 638 76.73 -7.68 -2.53
N THR A 639 77.93 -7.73 -3.11
CA THR A 639 78.65 -8.92 -3.57
C THR A 639 79.10 -9.75 -2.38
N SER A 640 78.76 -11.04 -2.35
CA SER A 640 79.47 -12.05 -1.58
C SER A 640 80.38 -12.81 -2.55
N HIS A 641 81.68 -12.66 -2.33
CA HIS A 641 82.72 -13.50 -2.87
C HIS A 641 82.99 -14.64 -1.87
N TYR A 642 83.07 -15.85 -2.43
CA TYR A 642 83.52 -17.13 -1.86
C TYR A 642 82.66 -17.81 -0.80
#